data_AF-A0A7C2ERL2-F1
#
_entry.id   AF-A0A7C2ERL2-F1
#
_cell.length_a   1.000
_cell.length_b   1.000
_cell.length_c   1.000
_cell.angle_alpha   90.00
_cell.angle_beta   90.00
_cell.angle_gamma   90.00
#
_symmetry.space_group_name_H-M   'P 1'
#
loop_
_entity.id
_entity.type
_entity.pdbx_description
1 polymer ?
#
loop_
_entity_poly.entity_id
_entity_poly.type
_entity_poly.pdbx_seq_one_letter_code
_entity_poly.pdbx_strand_id
1 'polypeptide(L)'
;MRKLFLSAILAVPIASAQPDKVVPAVNEIEAWQQVGQQPYELTWTQREQHPETLVDFEDLSGWTLELYGGAQGELRRSREQQMWGQYVAKFLYSGKGDASRIVARPPKPVPIPGRFDSIEMWGYGNRWAWVRDPSTPAADVSILLTDARAKEFTIQITDIRWKQWWLIHRRLASDLLNQIVWPAAFSGIEISKIQHAQPRYFYCDSLVFYTEKLPPLALKPQPKRNLKPFRGQIQGLNVGEGTLPFPTREETILPVNFEKEFKVTARRPEAGRFELAYEGKDARIVYEYRPRTGELGELTVSVNGGPPFRPMEGGGLRFPDTAEGQVARGELVTASLEDGVIKARFRHGPRLVDYELRLWQKSLVLDVWCEGGEAVELKFGRVAGVKNPRPLIVPYLTYGATNPRVLLSGEPARPVFTSVWFDWYRSNASEPYAAKEPAVTADSAEINGGMRYIARTDGVRNNLYERIFLTNSLLYEETLPTIANPPSLRQQEGNQVIWTVTQPSTFEADHLRCRRIRSYGLDKIMQHSHEVTWRDEGDSFTMRLRASPQKGGDAKLQWYIQAQNALGWLQGTYSNYTDFAPVNTNWSPDHVQREPSGEWRRAWPRNYALKPAKAVEFDEYYAKRIKEKYGIRMSYTDVHTAVAPWRYCD
;
A
#
# COMPACT_ATOMS: atom_id res chain seq x y z
N MET A 1 12.27 -5.61 6.89
CA MET A 1 13.18 -5.80 5.74
C MET A 1 12.36 -6.07 4.49
N ARG A 2 12.01 -5.03 3.72
CA ARG A 2 11.40 -5.20 2.40
C ARG A 2 12.53 -5.10 1.37
N LYS A 3 12.99 -6.23 0.85
CA LYS A 3 13.74 -6.23 -0.41
C LYS A 3 12.74 -5.82 -1.48
N LEU A 4 13.01 -4.73 -2.20
CA LEU A 4 12.42 -4.53 -3.52
C LEU A 4 12.81 -5.76 -4.33
N PHE A 5 11.89 -6.68 -4.54
CA PHE A 5 12.01 -7.62 -5.64
C PHE A 5 11.66 -6.81 -6.89
N LEU A 6 12.69 -6.22 -7.52
CA LEU A 6 12.67 -6.21 -8.97
C LEU A 6 12.62 -7.69 -9.36
N SER A 7 11.44 -8.18 -9.73
CA SER A 7 11.34 -9.44 -10.47
C SER A 7 11.98 -9.18 -11.82
N ALA A 8 13.31 -9.29 -11.88
CA ALA A 8 13.99 -9.52 -13.14
C ALA A 8 13.41 -10.82 -13.69
N ILE A 9 12.67 -10.70 -14.80
CA ILE A 9 12.22 -11.84 -15.59
C ILE A 9 13.48 -12.46 -16.18
N LEU A 10 14.10 -13.35 -15.42
CA LEU A 10 15.09 -14.28 -15.93
C LEU A 10 14.31 -15.30 -16.74
N ALA A 11 14.10 -15.01 -18.02
CA ALA A 11 13.82 -16.02 -19.01
C ALA A 11 15.08 -16.88 -19.17
N VAL A 12 15.30 -17.81 -18.24
CA VAL A 12 16.29 -18.87 -18.45
C VAL A 12 15.70 -19.81 -19.49
N PRO A 13 16.34 -20.00 -20.66
CA PRO A 13 15.94 -21.08 -21.55
C PRO A 13 16.34 -22.38 -20.85
N ILE A 14 15.39 -22.99 -20.12
CA ILE A 14 15.56 -24.35 -19.65
C ILE A 14 15.44 -25.21 -20.91
N ALA A 15 16.58 -25.64 -21.45
CA ALA A 15 16.62 -26.77 -22.37
C ALA A 15 15.76 -27.88 -21.73
N SER A 16 14.77 -28.38 -22.47
CA SER A 16 13.76 -29.31 -21.98
C SER A 16 14.40 -30.53 -21.34
N ALA A 17 14.58 -30.51 -20.01
CA ALA A 17 14.93 -31.70 -19.26
C ALA A 17 13.76 -32.68 -19.43
N GLN A 18 14.05 -33.92 -19.79
CA GLN A 18 13.05 -34.97 -19.85
C GLN A 18 12.56 -35.27 -18.42
N PRO A 19 11.26 -35.51 -18.18
CA PRO A 19 10.78 -35.86 -16.85
C PRO A 19 11.40 -37.15 -16.35
N ASP A 20 11.69 -37.22 -15.05
CA ASP A 20 12.17 -38.43 -14.38
C ASP A 20 11.12 -39.54 -14.49
N LYS A 21 9.84 -39.16 -14.45
CA LYS A 21 8.68 -40.05 -14.58
C LYS A 21 7.45 -39.28 -15.06
N VAL A 22 6.59 -39.94 -15.83
CA VAL A 22 5.24 -39.45 -16.16
C VAL A 22 4.23 -40.45 -15.59
N VAL A 23 3.23 -39.95 -14.88
CA VAL A 23 2.13 -40.76 -14.33
C VAL A 23 0.78 -40.26 -14.84
N PRO A 24 -0.21 -41.13 -15.08
CA PRO A 24 -1.55 -40.68 -15.43
C PRO A 24 -2.24 -39.99 -14.26
N ALA A 25 -3.10 -39.01 -14.54
CA ALA A 25 -4.00 -38.43 -13.55
C ALA A 25 -5.08 -39.44 -13.15
N VAL A 26 -5.51 -39.41 -11.88
CA VAL A 26 -6.60 -40.24 -11.38
C VAL A 26 -7.91 -39.49 -11.54
N ASN A 27 -8.76 -39.95 -12.45
CA ASN A 27 -10.07 -39.34 -12.69
C ASN A 27 -11.19 -39.93 -11.82
N GLU A 28 -10.99 -41.12 -11.27
CA GLU A 28 -11.96 -41.81 -10.43
C GLU A 28 -12.12 -41.11 -9.08
N ILE A 29 -13.33 -41.19 -8.52
CA ILE A 29 -13.70 -40.62 -7.23
C ILE A 29 -14.18 -41.74 -6.33
N GLU A 30 -13.62 -41.80 -5.12
CA GLU A 30 -14.08 -42.75 -4.10
C GLU A 30 -15.51 -42.40 -3.67
N ALA A 31 -16.40 -43.40 -3.62
CA ALA A 31 -17.82 -43.19 -3.28
C ALA A 31 -18.03 -42.61 -1.88
N TRP A 32 -17.07 -42.84 -0.97
CA TRP A 32 -17.09 -42.35 0.42
C TRP A 32 -16.26 -41.07 0.63
N GLN A 33 -15.77 -40.42 -0.45
CA GLN A 33 -14.98 -39.19 -0.30
C GLN A 33 -15.83 -38.10 0.36
N GLN A 34 -15.27 -37.47 1.40
CA GLN A 34 -15.90 -36.31 2.03
C GLN A 34 -16.10 -35.21 0.99
N VAL A 35 -17.30 -34.63 0.97
CA VAL A 35 -17.61 -33.49 0.11
C VAL A 35 -17.33 -32.21 0.89
N GLY A 36 -16.45 -31.38 0.35
CA GLY A 36 -16.11 -30.06 0.88
C GLY A 36 -17.29 -29.09 0.78
N GLN A 37 -17.15 -27.94 1.44
CA GLN A 37 -18.13 -26.86 1.36
C GLN A 37 -17.54 -25.70 0.57
N GLN A 38 -18.38 -25.04 -0.23
CA GLN A 38 -18.03 -23.74 -0.81
C GLN A 38 -17.85 -22.70 0.30
N PRO A 39 -17.02 -21.67 0.08
CA PRO A 39 -16.96 -20.52 0.98
C PRO A 39 -18.37 -19.95 1.20
N TYR A 40 -18.80 -19.81 2.45
CA TYR A 40 -20.22 -19.56 2.74
C TYR A 40 -20.69 -18.20 2.22
N GLU A 41 -19.80 -17.21 2.06
CA GLU A 41 -20.17 -15.89 1.50
C GLU A 41 -20.54 -15.97 0.01
N LEU A 42 -19.96 -16.92 -0.74
CA LEU A 42 -20.37 -17.22 -2.11
C LEU A 42 -21.77 -17.82 -2.12
N THR A 43 -22.03 -18.78 -1.23
CA THR A 43 -23.35 -19.40 -1.10
C THR A 43 -24.42 -18.40 -0.64
N TRP A 44 -24.09 -17.50 0.29
CA TRP A 44 -25.02 -16.47 0.79
C TRP A 44 -25.51 -15.51 -0.28
N THR A 45 -24.67 -15.25 -1.27
CA THR A 45 -24.97 -14.37 -2.40
C THR A 45 -25.40 -15.11 -3.64
N GLN A 46 -25.40 -16.45 -3.61
CA GLN A 46 -25.54 -17.29 -4.79
C GLN A 46 -24.61 -16.81 -5.90
N ARG A 47 -23.35 -16.49 -5.55
CA ARG A 47 -22.39 -15.99 -6.54
C ARG A 47 -22.24 -17.03 -7.63
N GLU A 48 -22.37 -16.58 -8.87
CA GLU A 48 -22.17 -17.42 -10.05
C GLU A 48 -20.69 -17.43 -10.44
N GLN A 49 -20.24 -18.53 -11.03
CA GLN A 49 -18.96 -18.59 -11.71
C GLN A 49 -18.97 -17.57 -12.87
N HIS A 50 -17.92 -16.76 -12.98
CA HIS A 50 -17.83 -15.83 -14.10
C HIS A 50 -17.55 -16.60 -15.40
N PRO A 51 -18.39 -16.49 -16.45
CA PRO A 51 -18.62 -17.56 -17.43
C PRO A 51 -17.57 -17.74 -18.56
N GLU A 52 -16.29 -17.49 -18.33
CA GLU A 52 -15.22 -17.65 -19.35
C GLU A 52 -14.09 -18.59 -18.90
N THR A 53 -14.44 -19.63 -18.14
CA THR A 53 -13.48 -20.64 -17.68
C THR A 53 -12.94 -21.48 -18.83
N LEU A 54 -11.61 -21.52 -18.96
CA LEU A 54 -10.92 -22.35 -19.95
C LEU A 54 -10.79 -23.80 -19.46
N VAL A 55 -10.48 -23.99 -18.17
CA VAL A 55 -10.35 -25.31 -17.54
C VAL A 55 -11.04 -25.27 -16.18
N ASP A 56 -12.10 -26.07 -16.03
CA ASP A 56 -12.91 -26.23 -14.81
C ASP A 56 -12.47 -27.42 -13.94
N PHE A 57 -11.65 -28.33 -14.49
CA PHE A 57 -11.17 -29.54 -13.81
C PHE A 57 -12.28 -30.54 -13.40
N GLU A 58 -13.46 -30.48 -14.05
CA GLU A 58 -14.54 -31.45 -13.84
C GLU A 58 -14.19 -32.84 -14.38
N ASP A 59 -13.29 -32.91 -15.37
CA ASP A 59 -12.77 -34.15 -15.96
C ASP A 59 -11.25 -34.09 -16.17
N LEU A 60 -10.54 -35.04 -15.57
CA LEU A 60 -9.08 -35.21 -15.73
C LEU A 60 -8.72 -36.38 -16.64
N SER A 61 -9.66 -36.90 -17.43
CA SER A 61 -9.40 -37.95 -18.41
C SER A 61 -8.28 -37.56 -19.37
N GLY A 62 -7.24 -38.41 -19.44
CA GLY A 62 -6.08 -38.21 -20.31
C GLY A 62 -5.08 -37.18 -19.82
N TRP A 63 -5.30 -36.52 -18.68
CA TRP A 63 -4.28 -35.69 -18.05
C TRP A 63 -3.13 -36.56 -17.52
N THR A 64 -1.94 -35.98 -17.47
CA THR A 64 -0.76 -36.62 -16.89
C THR A 64 -0.06 -35.68 -15.91
N LEU A 65 0.76 -36.26 -15.04
CA LEU A 65 1.66 -35.54 -14.14
C LEU A 65 3.10 -35.96 -14.42
N GLU A 66 3.90 -35.01 -14.87
CA GLU A 66 5.33 -35.14 -15.06
C GLU A 66 6.06 -34.83 -13.74
N LEU A 67 7.05 -35.65 -13.37
CA LEU A 67 7.83 -35.54 -12.14
C LEU A 67 9.29 -35.21 -12.49
N TYR A 68 9.88 -34.23 -11.79
CA TYR A 68 11.25 -33.78 -12.04
C TYR A 68 12.05 -33.62 -10.75
N GLY A 69 13.36 -33.79 -10.83
CA GLY A 69 14.28 -33.48 -9.74
C GLY A 69 13.98 -34.29 -8.48
N GLY A 70 13.57 -35.55 -8.64
CA GLY A 70 13.18 -36.43 -7.53
C GLY A 70 11.87 -36.07 -6.83
N ALA A 71 11.01 -35.26 -7.46
CA ALA A 71 9.66 -35.00 -6.98
C ALA A 71 8.80 -36.26 -7.01
N GLN A 72 7.84 -36.34 -6.10
CA GLN A 72 6.77 -37.34 -6.09
C GLN A 72 5.44 -36.61 -6.06
N GLY A 73 4.44 -37.18 -6.73
CA GLY A 73 3.12 -36.60 -6.69
C GLY A 73 2.06 -37.39 -7.41
N GLU A 74 0.83 -36.92 -7.28
CA GLU A 74 -0.37 -37.43 -7.92
C GLU A 74 -1.25 -36.24 -8.28
N LEU A 75 -1.81 -36.26 -9.48
CA LEU A 75 -2.90 -35.37 -9.87
C LEU A 75 -4.18 -36.19 -9.85
N ARG A 76 -5.19 -35.75 -9.10
CA ARG A 76 -6.48 -36.41 -9.08
C ARG A 76 -7.66 -35.46 -9.07
N ARG A 77 -8.79 -35.94 -9.57
CA ARG A 77 -10.08 -35.29 -9.40
C ARG A 77 -10.52 -35.46 -7.95
N SER A 78 -11.17 -34.47 -7.36
CA SER A 78 -11.55 -34.52 -5.94
C SER A 78 -12.83 -33.75 -5.63
N ARG A 79 -13.54 -34.23 -4.60
CA ARG A 79 -14.65 -33.52 -3.93
C ARG A 79 -14.29 -33.06 -2.52
N GLU A 80 -13.05 -33.30 -2.05
CA GLU A 80 -12.64 -32.97 -0.68
C GLU A 80 -12.71 -31.46 -0.38
N GLN A 81 -12.61 -30.64 -1.43
CA GLN A 81 -12.87 -29.21 -1.42
C GLN A 81 -13.84 -28.89 -2.57
N GLN A 82 -14.70 -27.87 -2.38
CA GLN A 82 -15.71 -27.48 -3.38
C GLN A 82 -15.60 -25.99 -3.69
N MET A 83 -15.68 -25.62 -4.97
CA MET A 83 -15.64 -24.22 -5.40
C MET A 83 -16.80 -23.85 -6.35
N TRP A 84 -16.84 -24.25 -7.62
CA TRP A 84 -17.98 -23.95 -8.52
C TRP A 84 -18.78 -25.18 -8.92
N GLY A 85 -18.15 -26.12 -9.63
CA GLY A 85 -18.77 -27.34 -10.13
C GLY A 85 -18.91 -28.43 -9.09
N GLN A 86 -18.83 -29.70 -9.51
CA GLN A 86 -18.87 -30.87 -8.61
C GLN A 86 -17.49 -31.32 -8.18
N TYR A 87 -16.45 -31.02 -8.96
CA TYR A 87 -15.10 -31.52 -8.75
C TYR A 87 -14.06 -30.41 -8.90
N VAL A 88 -12.89 -30.66 -8.31
CA VAL A 88 -11.71 -29.80 -8.44
C VAL A 88 -10.49 -30.67 -8.72
N ALA A 89 -9.42 -30.07 -9.25
CA ALA A 89 -8.13 -30.74 -9.32
C ALA A 89 -7.43 -30.70 -7.96
N LYS A 90 -6.86 -31.82 -7.53
CA LYS A 90 -6.02 -31.97 -6.34
C LYS A 90 -4.65 -32.46 -6.76
N PHE A 91 -3.64 -31.66 -6.46
CA PHE A 91 -2.24 -32.05 -6.50
C PHE A 91 -1.86 -32.59 -5.13
N LEU A 92 -1.31 -33.80 -5.10
CA LEU A 92 -0.47 -34.28 -4.00
C LEU A 92 0.98 -34.18 -4.44
N TYR A 93 1.84 -33.61 -3.62
CA TYR A 93 3.23 -33.35 -4.02
C TYR A 93 4.21 -33.40 -2.85
N SER A 94 5.43 -33.84 -3.14
CA SER A 94 6.60 -33.78 -2.26
C SER A 94 7.89 -33.80 -3.09
N GLY A 95 9.02 -33.44 -2.47
CA GLY A 95 10.27 -33.20 -3.18
C GLY A 95 11.47 -33.04 -2.26
N LYS A 96 12.65 -33.00 -2.86
CA LYS A 96 13.94 -33.00 -2.17
C LYS A 96 14.63 -31.63 -2.14
N GLY A 97 14.11 -30.63 -2.86
CA GLY A 97 14.72 -29.30 -2.90
C GLY A 97 14.26 -28.44 -4.09
N ASP A 98 15.02 -27.38 -4.39
CA ASP A 98 14.65 -26.36 -5.39
C ASP A 98 14.44 -26.88 -6.81
N ALA A 99 15.15 -27.96 -7.18
CA ALA A 99 15.00 -28.59 -8.48
C ALA A 99 13.74 -29.49 -8.57
N SER A 100 13.12 -29.85 -7.45
CA SER A 100 11.92 -30.69 -7.43
C SER A 100 10.71 -29.89 -7.90
N ARG A 101 10.07 -30.38 -8.96
CA ARG A 101 8.83 -29.82 -9.51
C ARG A 101 7.96 -30.91 -10.11
N ILE A 102 6.67 -30.64 -10.19
CA ILE A 102 5.69 -31.46 -10.91
C ILE A 102 4.95 -30.61 -11.93
N VAL A 103 4.58 -31.20 -13.07
CA VAL A 103 3.87 -30.50 -14.15
C VAL A 103 2.65 -31.32 -14.57
N ALA A 104 1.46 -30.79 -14.34
CA ALA A 104 0.22 -31.35 -14.86
C ALA A 104 0.02 -30.94 -16.32
N ARG A 105 -0.19 -31.92 -17.20
CA ARG A 105 -0.43 -31.71 -18.63
C ARG A 105 -1.83 -32.17 -19.02
N PRO A 106 -2.62 -31.37 -19.77
CA PRO A 106 -3.82 -31.87 -20.43
C PRO A 106 -3.45 -32.87 -21.54
N PRO A 107 -4.40 -33.71 -22.01
CA PRO A 107 -4.13 -34.66 -23.09
C PRO A 107 -3.66 -33.99 -24.39
N LYS A 108 -4.09 -32.75 -24.62
CA LYS A 108 -3.59 -31.84 -25.67
C LYS A 108 -3.61 -30.41 -25.13
N PRO A 109 -2.70 -29.52 -25.59
CA PRO A 109 -2.78 -28.10 -25.25
C PRO A 109 -4.17 -27.53 -25.56
N VAL A 110 -4.73 -26.77 -24.62
CA VAL A 110 -6.08 -26.21 -24.70
C VAL A 110 -5.99 -24.82 -25.33
N PRO A 111 -6.59 -24.58 -26.52
CA PRO A 111 -6.49 -23.28 -27.19
C PRO A 111 -7.08 -22.14 -26.34
N ILE A 112 -6.33 -21.04 -26.19
CA ILE A 112 -6.83 -19.85 -25.50
C ILE A 112 -7.56 -18.96 -26.52
N PRO A 113 -8.81 -18.55 -26.27
CA PRO A 113 -9.53 -17.66 -27.17
C PRO A 113 -8.85 -16.29 -27.29
N GLY A 114 -8.41 -15.94 -28.49
CA GLY A 114 -7.89 -14.59 -28.79
C GLY A 114 -6.60 -14.23 -28.06
N ARG A 115 -6.45 -12.94 -27.77
CA ARG A 115 -5.35 -12.39 -26.96
C ARG A 115 -5.85 -12.18 -25.54
N PHE A 116 -4.94 -12.21 -24.57
CA PHE A 116 -5.23 -11.97 -23.16
C PHE A 116 -4.09 -11.16 -22.54
N ASP A 117 -4.37 -10.52 -21.40
CA ASP A 117 -3.36 -9.85 -20.56
C ASP A 117 -3.42 -10.29 -19.09
N SER A 118 -4.46 -11.00 -18.69
CA SER A 118 -4.66 -11.50 -17.32
C SER A 118 -4.96 -12.98 -17.27
N ILE A 119 -4.52 -13.60 -16.17
CA ILE A 119 -4.74 -15.00 -15.82
C ILE A 119 -5.35 -15.05 -14.42
N GLU A 120 -6.42 -15.83 -14.27
CA GLU A 120 -7.04 -16.12 -12.98
C GLU A 120 -7.18 -17.62 -12.71
N MET A 121 -7.04 -18.02 -11.45
CA MET A 121 -7.30 -19.38 -11.00
C MET A 121 -7.69 -19.38 -9.52
N TRP A 122 -8.67 -20.19 -9.14
CA TRP A 122 -8.96 -20.41 -7.72
C TRP A 122 -8.00 -21.45 -7.16
N GLY A 123 -7.43 -21.15 -5.99
CA GLY A 123 -6.50 -22.03 -5.29
C GLY A 123 -6.94 -22.33 -3.87
N TYR A 124 -6.63 -23.53 -3.39
CA TYR A 124 -6.73 -23.95 -1.99
C TYR A 124 -5.40 -24.60 -1.60
N GLY A 125 -4.70 -24.03 -0.62
CA GLY A 125 -3.39 -24.46 -0.20
C GLY A 125 -3.35 -25.09 1.18
N ASN A 126 -2.13 -25.29 1.65
CA ASN A 126 -1.79 -26.09 2.82
C ASN A 126 -0.90 -25.34 3.83
N ARG A 127 -0.67 -24.04 3.62
CA ARG A 127 0.21 -23.17 4.40
C ARG A 127 -0.48 -21.86 4.78
N TRP A 128 -0.11 -21.30 5.92
CA TRP A 128 -0.41 -19.91 6.30
C TRP A 128 0.84 -19.04 6.10
N ALA A 129 0.81 -18.08 5.18
CA ALA A 129 2.01 -17.29 4.83
C ALA A 129 2.65 -16.53 6.01
N TRP A 130 1.87 -16.18 7.04
CA TRP A 130 2.34 -15.46 8.22
C TRP A 130 2.86 -16.38 9.33
N VAL A 131 2.64 -17.69 9.23
CA VAL A 131 3.12 -18.68 10.20
C VAL A 131 4.42 -19.28 9.66
N ARG A 132 5.49 -19.18 10.45
CA ARG A 132 6.75 -19.86 10.13
C ARG A 132 6.57 -21.37 10.36
N ASP A 133 6.31 -22.09 9.28
CA ASP A 133 6.30 -23.55 9.25
C ASP A 133 7.46 -24.08 8.37
N PRO A 134 8.58 -24.51 8.96
CA PRO A 134 9.71 -25.04 8.21
C PRO A 134 9.40 -26.40 7.56
N SER A 135 8.35 -27.11 7.99
CA SER A 135 7.96 -28.41 7.42
C SER A 135 7.17 -28.29 6.13
N THR A 136 6.65 -27.09 5.84
CA THR A 136 5.84 -26.80 4.65
C THR A 136 6.30 -25.48 4.05
N PRO A 137 7.51 -25.38 3.47
CA PRO A 137 7.94 -24.19 2.73
C PRO A 137 6.99 -23.91 1.55
N ALA A 138 6.94 -22.65 1.10
CA ALA A 138 6.06 -22.25 0.00
C ALA A 138 6.58 -22.85 -1.32
N ALA A 139 5.71 -23.55 -2.04
CA ALA A 139 5.95 -23.98 -3.41
C ALA A 139 5.31 -22.96 -4.38
N ASP A 140 5.95 -22.76 -5.53
CA ASP A 140 5.46 -21.86 -6.56
C ASP A 140 4.41 -22.56 -7.43
N VAL A 141 3.42 -21.80 -7.90
CA VAL A 141 2.43 -22.23 -8.88
C VAL A 141 2.60 -21.41 -10.15
N SER A 142 2.83 -22.10 -11.26
CA SER A 142 3.02 -21.49 -12.57
C SER A 142 2.06 -22.07 -13.60
N ILE A 143 1.68 -21.23 -14.56
CA ILE A 143 0.88 -21.62 -15.72
C ILE A 143 1.82 -21.73 -16.93
N LEU A 144 1.72 -22.83 -17.65
CA LEU A 144 2.50 -23.11 -18.85
C LEU A 144 1.66 -22.84 -20.09
N LEU A 145 2.25 -22.12 -21.04
CA LEU A 145 1.62 -21.73 -22.29
C LEU A 145 2.50 -22.11 -23.47
N THR A 146 1.90 -22.55 -24.57
CA THR A 146 2.57 -22.69 -25.87
C THR A 146 2.07 -21.63 -26.82
N ASP A 147 2.98 -21.06 -27.61
CA ASP A 147 2.65 -20.12 -28.68
C ASP A 147 2.51 -20.84 -30.05
N ALA A 148 2.21 -20.11 -31.12
CA ALA A 148 2.03 -20.66 -32.46
C ALA A 148 3.30 -21.30 -33.06
N ARG A 149 4.48 -21.08 -32.44
CA ARG A 149 5.75 -21.70 -32.81
C ARG A 149 6.07 -22.92 -31.94
N ALA A 150 5.12 -23.36 -31.12
CA ALA A 150 5.30 -24.36 -30.08
C ALA A 150 6.37 -23.99 -29.04
N LYS A 151 6.69 -22.69 -28.89
CA LYS A 151 7.56 -22.22 -27.80
C LYS A 151 6.75 -22.22 -26.51
N GLU A 152 7.26 -22.87 -25.48
CA GLU A 152 6.64 -22.87 -24.15
C GLU A 152 7.11 -21.69 -23.28
N PHE A 153 6.19 -21.12 -22.53
CA PHE A 153 6.39 -20.04 -21.57
C PHE A 153 5.91 -20.50 -20.19
N THR A 154 6.70 -20.25 -19.15
CA THR A 154 6.35 -20.50 -17.75
C THR A 154 6.03 -19.18 -17.06
N ILE A 155 4.79 -19.04 -16.58
CA ILE A 155 4.31 -17.82 -15.92
C ILE A 155 4.00 -18.12 -14.45
N GLN A 156 4.84 -17.66 -13.53
CA GLN A 156 4.55 -17.78 -12.10
C GLN A 156 3.38 -16.87 -11.70
N ILE A 157 2.29 -17.46 -11.21
CA ILE A 157 1.09 -16.72 -10.82
C ILE A 157 1.01 -16.48 -9.30
N THR A 158 1.53 -17.40 -8.47
CA THR A 158 1.58 -17.24 -7.00
C THR A 158 2.58 -18.22 -6.38
N ASP A 159 2.81 -18.07 -5.08
CA ASP A 159 3.22 -19.15 -4.17
C ASP A 159 2.01 -19.68 -3.37
N ILE A 160 2.06 -20.95 -2.93
CA ILE A 160 1.02 -21.56 -2.10
C ILE A 160 1.10 -21.00 -0.67
N ARG A 161 0.11 -20.18 -0.32
CA ARG A 161 0.23 -19.26 0.83
C ARG A 161 -0.98 -19.17 1.76
N TRP A 162 -2.07 -19.89 1.49
CA TRP A 162 -3.28 -19.84 2.29
C TRP A 162 -3.97 -21.21 2.39
N LYS A 163 -4.71 -21.49 3.47
CA LYS A 163 -5.42 -22.77 3.70
C LYS A 163 -6.94 -22.63 3.66
N GLN A 164 -7.46 -22.08 2.57
CA GLN A 164 -8.89 -21.98 2.22
C GLN A 164 -8.94 -21.60 0.73
N TRP A 165 -10.10 -21.40 0.11
CA TRP A 165 -10.16 -20.88 -1.27
C TRP A 165 -9.76 -19.40 -1.37
N TRP A 166 -8.96 -19.05 -2.40
CA TRP A 166 -8.74 -17.67 -2.83
C TRP A 166 -8.51 -17.56 -4.34
N LEU A 167 -8.83 -16.39 -4.89
CA LEU A 167 -8.57 -16.07 -6.29
C LEU A 167 -7.11 -15.63 -6.48
N ILE A 168 -6.38 -16.36 -7.32
CA ILE A 168 -5.04 -16.01 -7.79
C ILE A 168 -5.20 -15.24 -9.09
N HIS A 169 -4.75 -13.99 -9.12
CA HIS A 169 -4.71 -13.14 -10.31
C HIS A 169 -3.26 -12.83 -10.70
N ARG A 170 -2.99 -12.81 -12.00
CA ARG A 170 -1.72 -12.35 -12.58
C ARG A 170 -2.00 -11.58 -13.85
N ARG A 171 -1.57 -10.31 -13.90
CA ARG A 171 -1.47 -9.54 -15.14
C ARG A 171 -0.08 -9.72 -15.76
N LEU A 172 -0.01 -9.99 -17.05
CA LEU A 172 1.25 -10.17 -17.77
C LEU A 172 1.90 -8.85 -18.11
N ALA A 173 3.23 -8.80 -17.97
CA ALA A 173 4.01 -7.65 -18.41
C ALA A 173 4.01 -7.53 -19.94
N SER A 174 3.98 -6.29 -20.45
CA SER A 174 3.97 -6.00 -21.89
C SER A 174 5.12 -6.67 -22.65
N ASP A 175 6.31 -6.75 -22.07
CA ASP A 175 7.48 -7.40 -22.68
C ASP A 175 7.26 -8.91 -22.90
N LEU A 176 6.53 -9.57 -22.01
CA LEU A 176 6.18 -10.98 -22.17
C LEU A 176 5.10 -11.15 -23.24
N LEU A 177 4.07 -10.31 -23.20
CA LEU A 177 3.00 -10.33 -24.21
C LEU A 177 3.54 -10.12 -25.62
N ASN A 178 4.53 -9.25 -25.80
CA ASN A 178 5.21 -8.99 -27.07
C ASN A 178 6.04 -10.17 -27.58
N GLN A 179 6.43 -11.11 -26.72
CA GLN A 179 7.18 -12.30 -27.11
C GLN A 179 6.30 -13.46 -27.58
N ILE A 180 5.03 -13.47 -27.18
CA ILE A 180 4.06 -14.52 -27.53
C ILE A 180 3.61 -14.34 -28.97
N VAL A 181 3.79 -15.38 -29.79
CA VAL A 181 3.24 -15.42 -31.15
C VAL A 181 1.90 -16.12 -31.12
N TRP A 182 0.84 -15.39 -31.38
CA TRP A 182 -0.54 -15.88 -31.31
C TRP A 182 -0.91 -16.79 -32.50
N PRO A 183 -1.84 -17.76 -32.32
CA PRO A 183 -2.59 -18.08 -31.10
C PRO A 183 -1.74 -18.75 -30.02
N ALA A 184 -2.18 -18.63 -28.76
CA ALA A 184 -1.58 -19.32 -27.62
C ALA A 184 -2.49 -20.45 -27.13
N ALA A 185 -1.91 -21.45 -26.49
CA ALA A 185 -2.63 -22.55 -25.87
C ALA A 185 -2.08 -22.83 -24.47
N PHE A 186 -2.97 -23.12 -23.53
CA PHE A 186 -2.60 -23.60 -22.20
C PHE A 186 -2.03 -25.02 -22.31
N SER A 187 -0.81 -25.23 -21.82
CA SER A 187 -0.10 -26.50 -21.92
C SER A 187 0.14 -27.19 -20.58
N GLY A 188 -0.14 -26.54 -19.44
CA GLY A 188 -0.03 -27.21 -18.14
C GLY A 188 0.04 -26.29 -16.92
N ILE A 189 0.06 -26.92 -15.74
CA ILE A 189 0.26 -26.26 -14.45
C ILE A 189 1.48 -26.86 -13.79
N GLU A 190 2.42 -26.01 -13.36
CA GLU A 190 3.60 -26.44 -12.63
C GLU A 190 3.47 -26.07 -11.15
N ILE A 191 3.83 -27.03 -10.27
CA ILE A 191 4.18 -26.76 -8.88
C ILE A 191 5.69 -26.98 -8.72
N SER A 192 6.44 -25.95 -8.36
CA SER A 192 7.90 -25.99 -8.28
C SER A 192 8.45 -25.48 -6.95
N LYS A 193 9.77 -25.60 -6.76
CA LYS A 193 10.48 -25.35 -5.49
C LYS A 193 9.94 -26.21 -4.34
N ILE A 194 9.72 -27.49 -4.61
CA ILE A 194 9.17 -28.43 -3.63
C ILE A 194 10.26 -28.88 -2.66
N GLN A 195 10.42 -28.14 -1.55
CA GLN A 195 11.47 -28.36 -0.55
C GLN A 195 11.01 -29.19 0.68
N HIS A 196 10.12 -30.16 0.50
CA HIS A 196 9.64 -31.00 1.62
C HIS A 196 9.34 -32.44 1.20
N ALA A 197 9.82 -33.40 1.99
CA ALA A 197 9.66 -34.82 1.69
C ALA A 197 8.26 -35.37 2.02
N GLN A 198 7.54 -34.75 2.95
CA GLN A 198 6.21 -35.19 3.34
C GLN A 198 5.17 -34.73 2.32
N PRO A 199 4.21 -35.58 1.91
CA PRO A 199 3.15 -35.18 1.00
C PRO A 199 2.39 -33.94 1.50
N ARG A 200 2.14 -33.05 0.54
CA ARG A 200 1.44 -31.79 0.67
C ARG A 200 0.40 -31.69 -0.44
N TYR A 201 -0.56 -30.78 -0.28
CA TYR A 201 -1.65 -30.64 -1.23
C TYR A 201 -1.83 -29.22 -1.73
N PHE A 202 -2.38 -29.12 -2.93
CA PHE A 202 -2.91 -27.91 -3.53
C PHE A 202 -4.14 -28.29 -4.35
N TYR A 203 -5.26 -27.60 -4.14
CA TYR A 203 -6.42 -27.72 -5.01
C TYR A 203 -6.50 -26.50 -5.91
N CYS A 204 -7.00 -26.69 -7.13
CA CYS A 204 -7.35 -25.58 -8.00
C CYS A 204 -8.64 -25.84 -8.77
N ASP A 205 -9.29 -24.73 -9.12
CA ASP A 205 -10.51 -24.70 -9.91
C ASP A 205 -10.52 -23.44 -10.81
N SER A 206 -11.27 -23.48 -11.90
CA SER A 206 -11.61 -22.37 -12.78
C SER A 206 -10.41 -21.52 -13.23
N LEU A 207 -9.61 -22.07 -14.15
CA LEU A 207 -8.54 -21.35 -14.84
C LEU A 207 -9.12 -20.48 -15.97
N VAL A 208 -8.82 -19.19 -15.96
CA VAL A 208 -9.38 -18.19 -16.88
C VAL A 208 -8.24 -17.38 -17.51
N PHE A 209 -8.40 -17.04 -18.80
CA PHE A 209 -7.55 -16.12 -19.54
C PHE A 209 -8.41 -15.04 -20.16
N TYR A 210 -8.09 -13.77 -19.94
CA TYR A 210 -8.92 -12.68 -20.45
C TYR A 210 -8.11 -11.40 -20.67
N THR A 211 -8.69 -10.47 -21.43
CA THR A 211 -8.24 -9.08 -21.45
C THR A 211 -9.05 -8.29 -20.44
N GLU A 212 -8.39 -7.82 -19.38
CA GLU A 212 -9.05 -7.05 -18.34
C GLU A 212 -9.56 -5.72 -18.88
N LYS A 213 -10.87 -5.50 -18.75
CA LYS A 213 -11.51 -4.23 -19.14
C LYS A 213 -11.41 -3.26 -17.96
N LEU A 214 -10.96 -2.05 -18.24
CA LEU A 214 -10.81 -0.98 -17.25
C LEU A 214 -11.77 0.19 -17.56
N PRO A 215 -13.09 0.00 -17.43
CA PRO A 215 -14.04 1.10 -17.61
C PRO A 215 -13.88 2.16 -16.51
N PRO A 216 -14.26 3.42 -16.78
CA PRO A 216 -14.33 4.44 -15.74
C PRO A 216 -15.22 3.98 -14.57
N LEU A 217 -14.74 4.17 -13.34
CA LEU A 217 -15.45 3.78 -12.14
C LEU A 217 -16.38 4.89 -11.66
N ALA A 218 -17.60 4.53 -11.27
CA ALA A 218 -18.51 5.41 -10.56
C ALA A 218 -18.35 5.22 -9.05
N LEU A 219 -17.79 6.22 -8.38
CA LEU A 219 -17.60 6.25 -6.93
C LEU A 219 -18.39 7.41 -6.33
N LYS A 220 -18.82 7.25 -5.07
CA LYS A 220 -19.59 8.29 -4.39
C LYS A 220 -18.71 9.53 -4.15
N PRO A 221 -19.25 10.73 -4.38
CA PRO A 221 -18.54 11.94 -4.00
C PRO A 221 -18.40 12.01 -2.48
N GLN A 222 -17.24 12.44 -2.03
CA GLN A 222 -16.89 12.68 -0.63
C GLN A 222 -17.01 14.17 -0.30
N PRO A 223 -17.14 14.54 0.99
CA PRO A 223 -17.15 15.94 1.40
C PRO A 223 -15.95 16.71 0.85
N LYS A 224 -16.16 17.99 0.56
CA LYS A 224 -15.10 18.85 0.01
C LYS A 224 -13.94 18.95 0.98
N ARG A 225 -12.74 19.09 0.44
CA ARG A 225 -11.59 19.47 1.26
C ARG A 225 -11.84 20.86 1.82
N ASN A 226 -11.42 21.11 3.05
CA ASN A 226 -11.53 22.44 3.65
C ASN A 226 -10.39 23.39 3.24
N LEU A 227 -9.50 22.92 2.37
CA LEU A 227 -8.47 23.72 1.72
C LEU A 227 -8.91 24.07 0.31
N LYS A 228 -8.59 25.28 -0.13
CA LYS A 228 -8.69 25.62 -1.55
C LYS A 228 -7.59 24.87 -2.33
N PRO A 229 -7.95 24.03 -3.33
CA PRO A 229 -6.97 23.39 -4.20
C PRO A 229 -6.15 24.44 -4.94
N PHE A 230 -4.91 24.12 -5.27
CA PHE A 230 -4.15 24.94 -6.21
C PHE A 230 -4.84 24.96 -7.58
N ARG A 231 -4.54 25.98 -8.39
CA ARG A 231 -5.04 26.06 -9.77
C ARG A 231 -4.68 24.77 -10.49
N GLY A 232 -5.65 24.10 -11.12
CA GLY A 232 -5.41 22.86 -11.88
C GLY A 232 -5.16 21.61 -11.03
N GLN A 233 -5.10 21.71 -9.70
CA GLN A 233 -4.95 20.55 -8.82
C GLN A 233 -6.21 19.69 -8.82
N ILE A 234 -6.03 18.39 -9.02
CA ILE A 234 -7.11 17.41 -8.98
C ILE A 234 -7.75 17.37 -7.58
N GLN A 235 -9.09 17.40 -7.54
CA GLN A 235 -9.85 17.32 -6.28
C GLN A 235 -10.26 15.88 -5.93
N GLY A 236 -10.01 14.94 -6.85
CA GLY A 236 -10.44 13.55 -6.70
C GLY A 236 -11.94 13.46 -6.46
N LEU A 237 -12.34 12.69 -5.44
CA LEU A 237 -13.73 12.51 -5.06
C LEU A 237 -14.25 13.58 -4.09
N ASN A 238 -13.42 14.50 -3.60
CA ASN A 238 -13.82 15.50 -2.61
C ASN A 238 -14.58 16.68 -3.23
N VAL A 239 -15.69 16.38 -3.89
CA VAL A 239 -16.54 17.32 -4.63
C VAL A 239 -18.01 17.28 -4.17
N GLY A 240 -18.32 16.45 -3.17
CA GLY A 240 -19.67 16.24 -2.63
C GLY A 240 -20.14 17.34 -1.68
N GLU A 241 -21.25 17.05 -0.99
CA GLU A 241 -21.80 17.97 0.01
C GLU A 241 -20.99 17.97 1.32
N GLY A 242 -21.01 19.12 2.01
CA GLY A 242 -20.25 19.32 3.24
C GLY A 242 -18.75 19.49 3.02
N THR A 243 -18.02 19.55 4.13
CA THR A 243 -16.58 19.83 4.17
C THR A 243 -15.90 18.93 5.20
N LEU A 244 -14.74 18.37 4.86
CA LEU A 244 -13.92 17.58 5.79
C LEU A 244 -13.48 18.45 6.97
N PRO A 245 -13.43 17.90 8.21
CA PRO A 245 -13.06 18.67 9.39
C PRO A 245 -11.53 18.85 9.53
N PHE A 246 -10.75 18.42 8.54
CA PHE A 246 -9.30 18.49 8.51
C PHE A 246 -8.77 18.94 7.14
N PRO A 247 -7.59 19.60 7.11
CA PRO A 247 -6.84 20.08 8.27
C PRO A 247 -7.53 21.23 9.02
N THR A 248 -7.36 21.35 10.33
CA THR A 248 -8.05 22.37 11.15
C THR A 248 -7.61 23.82 10.92
N ARG A 249 -6.67 24.06 9.99
CA ARG A 249 -6.09 25.36 9.63
C ARG A 249 -5.54 25.34 8.19
N GLU A 250 -5.48 26.51 7.54
CA GLU A 250 -4.97 26.65 6.17
C GLU A 250 -3.44 26.49 6.07
N GLU A 251 -2.71 26.75 7.15
CA GLU A 251 -1.25 26.52 7.16
C GLU A 251 -0.89 25.04 7.32
N THR A 252 -1.90 24.16 7.45
CA THR A 252 -1.73 22.70 7.44
C THR A 252 -0.74 22.22 8.50
N ILE A 253 0.41 21.69 8.07
CA ILE A 253 1.46 21.09 8.88
C ILE A 253 2.54 22.08 9.29
N LEU A 254 2.40 23.37 8.97
CA LEU A 254 3.33 24.43 9.36
C LEU A 254 3.76 24.21 10.83
N PRO A 255 5.07 24.08 11.11
CA PRO A 255 5.55 23.90 12.47
C PRO A 255 5.04 24.98 13.43
N VAL A 256 5.07 24.72 14.73
CA VAL A 256 4.64 25.74 15.71
C VAL A 256 5.72 26.82 15.87
N ASN A 257 5.32 28.07 16.12
CA ASN A 257 6.19 29.12 16.65
C ASN A 257 5.75 29.48 18.06
N PHE A 258 6.67 29.39 19.01
CA PHE A 258 6.42 29.73 20.41
C PHE A 258 6.49 31.23 20.63
N GLU A 259 7.41 31.92 19.96
CA GLU A 259 7.44 33.37 19.97
C GLU A 259 6.15 33.93 19.34
N LYS A 260 5.51 34.88 20.04
CA LYS A 260 4.25 35.48 19.59
C LYS A 260 4.46 36.89 19.05
N GLU A 261 5.50 37.57 19.50
CA GLU A 261 5.86 38.91 19.05
C GLU A 261 7.03 38.83 18.08
N PHE A 262 6.71 38.80 16.80
CA PHE A 262 7.70 38.75 15.72
C PHE A 262 7.23 39.56 14.51
N LYS A 263 8.19 39.87 13.65
CA LYS A 263 7.97 40.52 12.36
C LYS A 263 8.51 39.62 11.24
N VAL A 264 7.74 39.50 10.16
CA VAL A 264 8.22 38.93 8.89
C VAL A 264 8.31 40.03 7.84
N THR A 265 9.36 40.01 7.02
CA THR A 265 9.56 40.95 5.92
C THR A 265 10.00 40.23 4.66
N ALA A 266 9.60 40.78 3.51
CA ALA A 266 10.07 40.38 2.20
C ALA A 266 10.58 41.61 1.46
N ARG A 267 11.76 41.53 0.87
CA ARG A 267 12.33 42.63 0.09
C ARG A 267 13.08 42.12 -1.13
N ARG A 268 13.23 43.00 -2.10
CA ARG A 268 14.08 42.82 -3.28
C ARG A 268 15.22 43.84 -3.21
N PRO A 269 16.33 43.54 -2.52
CA PRO A 269 17.40 44.51 -2.32
C PRO A 269 18.04 44.97 -3.64
N GLU A 270 18.09 44.10 -4.64
CA GLU A 270 18.62 44.37 -5.97
C GLU A 270 17.96 43.44 -7.02
N ALA A 271 18.21 43.67 -8.30
CA ALA A 271 17.67 42.83 -9.35
C ALA A 271 18.17 41.37 -9.22
N GLY A 272 17.25 40.40 -9.19
CA GLY A 272 17.60 38.97 -9.10
C GLY A 272 17.99 38.49 -7.70
N ARG A 273 17.89 39.34 -6.66
CA ARG A 273 18.11 38.96 -5.25
C ARG A 273 16.87 39.29 -4.42
N PHE A 274 16.40 38.30 -3.69
CA PHE A 274 15.26 38.43 -2.79
C PHE A 274 15.66 38.01 -1.38
N GLU A 275 15.07 38.67 -0.39
CA GLU A 275 15.30 38.38 1.02
C GLU A 275 13.98 38.28 1.76
N LEU A 276 13.84 37.22 2.56
CA LEU A 276 12.72 36.95 3.45
C LEU A 276 13.27 36.83 4.88
N ALA A 277 12.85 37.69 5.80
CA ALA A 277 13.42 37.74 7.15
C ALA A 277 12.36 37.65 8.25
N TYR A 278 12.64 36.81 9.25
CA TYR A 278 11.97 36.74 10.54
C TYR A 278 12.80 37.49 11.59
N GLU A 279 12.14 38.29 12.42
CA GLU A 279 12.75 38.98 13.54
C GLU A 279 11.83 38.88 14.77
N GLY A 280 12.26 38.14 15.77
CA GLY A 280 11.65 38.05 17.09
C GLY A 280 12.71 38.20 18.18
N LYS A 281 12.29 38.30 19.44
CA LYS A 281 13.23 38.35 20.58
C LYS A 281 14.08 37.09 20.73
N ASP A 282 13.61 36.00 20.16
CA ASP A 282 14.20 34.67 20.25
C ASP A 282 15.23 34.40 19.13
N ALA A 283 15.00 34.92 17.93
CA ALA A 283 15.91 34.76 16.80
C ALA A 283 15.69 35.80 15.70
N ARG A 284 16.73 36.00 14.88
CA ARG A 284 16.66 36.62 13.57
C ARG A 284 17.05 35.60 12.50
N ILE A 285 16.18 35.34 11.54
CA ILE A 285 16.42 34.38 10.47
C ILE A 285 16.26 35.08 9.14
N VAL A 286 17.25 34.97 8.27
CA VAL A 286 17.25 35.62 6.95
C VAL A 286 17.43 34.56 5.88
N TYR A 287 16.42 34.38 5.04
CA TYR A 287 16.46 33.57 3.84
C TYR A 287 16.79 34.47 2.66
N GLU A 288 17.79 34.10 1.87
CA GLU A 288 18.14 34.78 0.62
C GLU A 288 17.94 33.83 -0.56
N TYR A 289 17.22 34.31 -1.57
CA TYR A 289 16.94 33.56 -2.78
C TYR A 289 17.44 34.33 -4.02
N ARG A 290 18.26 33.65 -4.83
CA ARG A 290 18.82 34.17 -6.09
C ARG A 290 18.47 33.23 -7.25
N PRO A 291 17.23 33.28 -7.77
CA PRO A 291 16.78 32.36 -8.81
C PRO A 291 17.59 32.53 -10.09
N ARG A 292 18.07 31.43 -10.68
CA ARG A 292 18.66 31.42 -12.04
C ARG A 292 18.30 30.15 -12.80
N THR A 293 18.37 29.00 -12.12
CA THR A 293 18.31 27.68 -12.76
C THR A 293 17.15 26.82 -12.29
N GLY A 294 16.44 27.23 -11.23
CA GLY A 294 15.37 26.42 -10.62
C GLY A 294 15.90 25.37 -9.65
N GLU A 295 17.20 25.31 -9.41
CA GLU A 295 17.79 24.48 -8.35
C GLU A 295 17.43 25.03 -6.97
N LEU A 296 17.09 24.16 -6.01
CA LEU A 296 16.75 24.56 -4.64
C LEU A 296 17.98 25.01 -3.84
N GLY A 297 19.19 24.69 -4.31
CA GLY A 297 20.45 25.17 -3.75
C GLY A 297 20.72 26.67 -3.96
N GLU A 298 19.87 27.36 -4.74
CA GLU A 298 19.90 28.82 -4.92
C GLU A 298 19.32 29.59 -3.72
N LEU A 299 18.79 28.86 -2.74
CA LEU A 299 18.36 29.38 -1.45
C LEU A 299 19.48 29.23 -0.41
N THR A 300 19.72 30.30 0.34
CA THR A 300 20.58 30.29 1.53
C THR A 300 19.84 30.82 2.73
N VAL A 301 20.29 30.45 3.92
CA VAL A 301 19.73 30.93 5.19
C VAL A 301 20.84 31.30 6.17
N SER A 302 20.64 32.37 6.93
CA SER A 302 21.47 32.78 8.06
C SER A 302 20.59 32.92 9.31
N VAL A 303 21.09 32.42 10.45
CA VAL A 303 20.43 32.52 11.76
C VAL A 303 21.30 33.36 12.69
N ASN A 304 20.72 34.38 13.31
CA ASN A 304 21.36 35.33 14.22
C ASN A 304 22.66 35.96 13.66
N GLY A 305 22.69 36.23 12.35
CA GLY A 305 23.86 36.79 11.67
C GLY A 305 25.04 35.82 11.52
N GLY A 306 24.83 34.52 11.80
CA GLY A 306 25.83 33.49 11.55
C GLY A 306 26.10 33.28 10.05
N PRO A 307 27.16 32.50 9.71
CA PRO A 307 27.48 32.20 8.32
C PRO A 307 26.28 31.61 7.57
N PRO A 308 26.02 32.05 6.33
CA PRO A 308 24.93 31.50 5.54
C PRO A 308 25.23 30.06 5.13
N PHE A 309 24.20 29.22 5.13
CA PHE A 309 24.26 27.83 4.69
C PHE A 309 23.15 27.52 3.68
N ARG A 310 23.27 26.41 2.95
CA ARG A 310 22.30 25.97 1.95
C ARG A 310 21.44 24.84 2.52
N PRO A 311 20.13 25.05 2.73
CA PRO A 311 19.29 24.04 3.36
C PRO A 311 18.82 22.94 2.39
N MET A 312 18.95 23.15 1.08
CA MET A 312 18.45 22.25 0.02
C MET A 312 19.44 22.12 -1.14
N GLU A 313 20.73 22.04 -0.84
CA GLU A 313 21.78 21.89 -1.85
C GLU A 313 21.60 20.59 -2.66
N GLY A 314 21.65 20.70 -3.99
CA GLY A 314 21.39 19.58 -4.89
C GLY A 314 19.93 19.14 -4.99
N GLY A 315 19.00 19.93 -4.43
CA GLY A 315 17.56 19.77 -4.60
C GLY A 315 17.03 20.46 -5.86
N GLY A 316 15.89 19.99 -6.37
CA GLY A 316 15.27 20.46 -7.61
C GLY A 316 14.38 19.40 -8.26
N LEU A 317 13.73 19.76 -9.36
CA LEU A 317 12.92 18.82 -10.14
C LEU A 317 13.79 17.82 -10.89
N ARG A 318 13.23 16.64 -11.16
CA ARG A 318 13.74 15.71 -12.16
C ARG A 318 12.65 15.41 -13.19
N PHE A 319 13.09 15.24 -14.43
CA PHE A 319 12.33 14.76 -15.57
C PHE A 319 12.92 13.44 -16.09
N PRO A 320 12.26 12.69 -16.99
CA PRO A 320 12.76 11.41 -17.50
C PRO A 320 14.14 11.50 -18.17
N ASP A 321 14.44 12.65 -18.77
CA ASP A 321 15.70 13.00 -19.44
C ASP A 321 16.77 13.58 -18.49
N THR A 322 16.45 13.73 -17.19
CA THR A 322 17.44 14.17 -16.19
C THR A 322 18.35 13.02 -15.79
N ALA A 323 19.66 13.17 -16.03
CA ALA A 323 20.68 12.19 -15.65
C ALA A 323 20.55 11.75 -14.18
N GLU A 324 20.82 10.48 -13.89
CA GLU A 324 20.70 9.92 -12.54
C GLU A 324 21.51 10.73 -11.51
N GLY A 325 20.96 10.92 -10.32
CA GLY A 325 21.59 11.68 -9.23
C GLY A 325 21.54 13.21 -9.37
N GLN A 326 21.29 13.75 -10.57
CA GLN A 326 21.23 15.19 -10.84
C GLN A 326 19.81 15.78 -10.66
N VAL A 327 19.69 17.09 -10.84
CA VAL A 327 18.40 17.79 -10.94
C VAL A 327 18.36 18.56 -12.25
N ALA A 328 17.16 18.79 -12.78
CA ALA A 328 16.97 19.54 -14.01
C ALA A 328 17.40 21.00 -13.80
N ARG A 329 18.13 21.54 -14.77
CA ARG A 329 18.52 22.95 -14.80
C ARG A 329 17.71 23.66 -15.87
N GLY A 330 17.04 24.73 -15.48
CA GLY A 330 16.18 25.53 -16.34
C GLY A 330 16.77 26.90 -16.59
N GLU A 331 16.05 27.68 -17.40
CA GLU A 331 16.32 29.09 -17.64
C GLU A 331 15.28 29.93 -16.90
N LEU A 332 15.73 30.89 -16.10
CA LEU A 332 14.83 31.84 -15.46
C LEU A 332 14.09 32.66 -16.52
N VAL A 333 12.77 32.58 -16.52
CA VAL A 333 11.89 33.37 -17.40
C VAL A 333 11.54 34.70 -16.72
N THR A 334 11.08 34.64 -15.47
CA THR A 334 10.69 35.82 -14.69
C THR A 334 10.90 35.58 -13.20
N ALA A 335 11.27 36.63 -12.46
CA ALA A 335 11.21 36.65 -11.01
C ALA A 335 10.69 38.00 -10.49
N SER A 336 9.66 37.99 -9.64
CA SER A 336 9.06 39.18 -9.04
C SER A 336 8.81 38.99 -7.54
N LEU A 337 8.59 40.11 -6.84
CA LEU A 337 8.12 40.13 -5.45
C LEU A 337 6.81 40.93 -5.42
N GLU A 338 5.73 40.29 -5.03
CA GLU A 338 4.38 40.85 -4.98
C GLU A 338 3.72 40.44 -3.67
N ASP A 339 3.23 41.40 -2.88
CA ASP A 339 2.52 41.16 -1.63
C ASP A 339 3.24 40.21 -0.65
N GLY A 340 4.57 40.34 -0.57
CA GLY A 340 5.40 39.51 0.31
C GLY A 340 5.68 38.09 -0.22
N VAL A 341 5.27 37.78 -1.44
CA VAL A 341 5.49 36.50 -2.12
C VAL A 341 6.45 36.70 -3.29
N ILE A 342 7.53 35.92 -3.31
CA ILE A 342 8.44 35.84 -4.44
C ILE A 342 7.87 34.83 -5.44
N LYS A 343 7.66 35.25 -6.69
CA LYS A 343 7.23 34.39 -7.79
C LYS A 343 8.39 34.22 -8.75
N ALA A 344 8.75 32.97 -9.08
CA ALA A 344 9.78 32.67 -10.07
C ALA A 344 9.28 31.61 -11.05
N ARG A 345 9.53 31.81 -12.34
CA ARG A 345 9.16 30.89 -13.41
C ARG A 345 10.40 30.44 -14.18
N PHE A 346 10.53 29.14 -14.39
CA PHE A 346 11.65 28.53 -15.09
C PHE A 346 11.18 27.75 -16.31
N ARG A 347 11.99 27.78 -17.37
CA ARG A 347 11.80 26.96 -18.58
C ARG A 347 12.78 25.80 -18.58
N HIS A 348 12.25 24.59 -18.68
CA HIS A 348 13.03 23.35 -18.83
C HIS A 348 12.65 22.69 -20.16
N GLY A 349 13.32 23.09 -21.24
CA GLY A 349 12.92 22.72 -22.60
C GLY A 349 11.46 23.15 -22.88
N PRO A 350 10.54 22.22 -23.19
CA PRO A 350 9.13 22.55 -23.41
C PRO A 350 8.33 22.77 -22.11
N ARG A 351 8.89 22.44 -20.95
CA ARG A 351 8.20 22.46 -19.66
C ARG A 351 8.35 23.82 -18.98
N LEU A 352 7.31 24.24 -18.27
CA LEU A 352 7.35 25.41 -17.38
C LEU A 352 7.18 24.96 -15.93
N VAL A 353 7.99 25.56 -15.06
CA VAL A 353 7.99 25.28 -13.63
C VAL A 353 7.83 26.60 -12.89
N ASP A 354 6.87 26.65 -11.98
CA ASP A 354 6.55 27.84 -11.18
C ASP A 354 6.89 27.59 -9.71
N TYR A 355 7.65 28.51 -9.12
CA TYR A 355 7.95 28.56 -7.69
C TYR A 355 7.30 29.80 -7.06
N GLU A 356 6.66 29.60 -5.91
CA GLU A 356 6.23 30.68 -5.02
C GLU A 356 6.88 30.52 -3.65
N LEU A 357 7.55 31.57 -3.18
CA LEU A 357 8.22 31.58 -1.88
C LEU A 357 7.64 32.69 -1.00
N ARG A 358 7.26 32.34 0.23
CA ARG A 358 6.81 33.29 1.25
C ARG A 358 7.33 32.87 2.62
N LEU A 359 7.36 33.81 3.55
CA LEU A 359 7.76 33.52 4.93
C LEU A 359 6.53 33.56 5.85
N TRP A 360 6.25 32.43 6.49
CA TRP A 360 5.33 32.36 7.61
C TRP A 360 6.15 32.07 8.85
N GLN A 361 6.06 32.93 9.88
CA GLN A 361 6.88 32.80 11.11
C GLN A 361 8.36 32.56 10.75
N LYS A 362 8.98 31.48 11.27
CA LYS A 362 10.35 31.06 10.94
C LYS A 362 10.46 30.18 9.69
N SER A 363 9.33 29.70 9.16
CA SER A 363 9.29 28.71 8.09
C SER A 363 9.18 29.38 6.73
N LEU A 364 10.17 29.15 5.88
CA LEU A 364 10.04 29.45 4.46
C LEU A 364 9.09 28.42 3.84
N VAL A 365 8.01 28.92 3.23
CA VAL A 365 7.04 28.13 2.50
C VAL A 365 7.36 28.24 1.01
N LEU A 366 7.70 27.12 0.40
CA LEU A 366 7.98 26.99 -1.02
C LEU A 366 6.88 26.16 -1.68
N ASP A 367 6.09 26.80 -2.53
CA ASP A 367 5.15 26.11 -3.42
C ASP A 367 5.83 25.86 -4.78
N VAL A 368 5.67 24.66 -5.33
CA VAL A 368 6.27 24.22 -6.60
C VAL A 368 5.22 23.59 -7.50
N TRP A 369 5.15 24.05 -8.75
CA TRP A 369 4.22 23.55 -9.76
C TRP A 369 4.89 23.19 -11.07
N CYS A 370 4.52 22.04 -11.62
CA CYS A 370 4.84 21.66 -13.00
C CYS A 370 3.68 20.85 -13.59
N GLU A 371 2.98 21.45 -14.54
CA GLU A 371 1.88 20.80 -15.26
C GLU A 371 2.40 19.92 -16.42
N GLY A 372 1.56 18.99 -16.89
CA GLY A 372 1.83 18.10 -18.03
C GLY A 372 2.20 16.66 -17.66
N GLY A 373 2.31 16.31 -16.36
CA GLY A 373 2.63 14.93 -15.92
C GLY A 373 4.04 14.44 -16.28
N GLU A 374 4.93 15.34 -16.68
CA GLU A 374 6.31 15.01 -17.09
C GLU A 374 7.28 14.87 -15.92
N ALA A 375 7.04 15.60 -14.81
CA ALA A 375 7.93 15.54 -13.64
C ALA A 375 7.91 14.13 -13.02
N VAL A 376 9.09 13.60 -12.70
CA VAL A 376 9.23 12.27 -12.08
C VAL A 376 9.59 12.36 -10.61
N GLU A 377 10.19 13.47 -10.18
CA GLU A 377 10.64 13.67 -8.81
C GLU A 377 10.78 15.15 -8.46
N LEU A 378 10.52 15.49 -7.19
CA LEU A 378 11.05 16.69 -6.54
C LEU A 378 12.03 16.26 -5.45
N LYS A 379 13.33 16.54 -5.65
CA LYS A 379 14.39 16.21 -4.70
C LYS A 379 14.63 17.40 -3.76
N PHE A 380 14.71 17.17 -2.45
CA PHE A 380 15.00 18.24 -1.48
C PHE A 380 16.51 18.48 -1.29
N GLY A 381 17.34 17.50 -1.64
CA GLY A 381 18.79 17.61 -1.53
C GLY A 381 19.30 17.42 -0.11
N ARG A 382 20.31 18.19 0.27
CA ARG A 382 20.95 18.14 1.59
C ARG A 382 21.09 19.53 2.21
N VAL A 383 21.29 19.56 3.52
CA VAL A 383 21.74 20.78 4.19
C VAL A 383 23.27 20.82 4.12
N ALA A 384 23.86 21.89 3.61
CA ALA A 384 25.29 22.04 3.37
C ALA A 384 25.82 23.41 3.83
N GLY A 385 27.10 23.47 4.20
CA GLY A 385 27.74 24.68 4.72
C GLY A 385 27.45 24.93 6.21
N VAL A 386 27.13 23.88 6.97
CA VAL A 386 26.88 23.93 8.41
C VAL A 386 28.08 23.43 9.20
N LYS A 387 28.05 23.57 10.53
CA LYS A 387 29.05 22.98 11.44
C LYS A 387 28.41 21.87 12.28
N ASN A 388 29.18 20.83 12.59
CA ASN A 388 28.76 19.72 13.46
C ASN A 388 27.38 19.12 13.12
N PRO A 389 27.11 18.77 11.84
CA PRO A 389 25.80 18.26 11.43
C PRO A 389 25.48 16.92 12.11
N ARG A 390 24.31 16.84 12.72
CA ARG A 390 23.79 15.65 13.40
C ARG A 390 22.32 15.44 13.06
N PRO A 391 21.99 14.52 12.13
CA PRO A 391 20.60 14.22 11.80
C PRO A 391 19.90 13.49 12.96
N LEU A 392 18.76 14.01 13.40
CA LEU A 392 17.91 13.47 14.46
C LEU A 392 16.69 12.81 13.85
N ILE A 393 16.45 11.54 14.17
CA ILE A 393 15.27 10.79 13.70
C ILE A 393 14.00 11.32 14.36
N VAL A 394 12.93 11.51 13.57
CA VAL A 394 11.58 11.79 14.09
C VAL A 394 10.83 10.46 14.27
N PRO A 395 10.65 9.97 15.51
CA PRO A 395 10.25 8.57 15.74
C PRO A 395 8.78 8.29 15.41
N TYR A 396 7.91 9.30 15.47
CA TYR A 396 6.47 9.14 15.25
C TYR A 396 6.05 9.33 13.78
N LEU A 397 6.98 9.69 12.89
CA LEU A 397 6.76 9.86 11.45
C LEU A 397 7.60 8.84 10.68
N THR A 398 7.05 8.23 9.64
CA THR A 398 7.77 7.26 8.80
C THR A 398 7.51 7.50 7.34
N TYR A 399 8.55 7.44 6.50
CA TYR A 399 8.44 7.38 5.03
C TYR A 399 8.44 5.92 4.54
N GLY A 400 8.04 4.99 5.41
CA GLY A 400 7.89 3.57 5.12
C GLY A 400 9.20 2.79 5.18
N ALA A 401 10.23 3.20 4.44
CA ALA A 401 11.56 2.54 4.47
C ALA A 401 12.42 3.00 5.65
N THR A 402 12.25 4.24 6.08
CA THR A 402 12.99 4.90 7.17
C THR A 402 12.16 6.07 7.72
N ASN A 403 12.57 6.60 8.85
CA ASN A 403 11.99 7.81 9.45
C ASN A 403 12.67 9.06 8.86
N PRO A 404 11.94 10.16 8.64
CA PRO A 404 12.56 11.42 8.29
C PRO A 404 13.31 12.03 9.48
N ARG A 405 14.10 13.07 9.21
CA ARG A 405 15.03 13.69 10.15
C ARG A 405 14.88 15.20 10.23
N VAL A 406 15.30 15.73 11.37
CA VAL A 406 15.62 17.14 11.59
C VAL A 406 17.14 17.22 11.76
N LEU A 407 17.80 18.16 11.11
CA LEU A 407 19.22 18.37 11.33
C LEU A 407 19.45 19.21 12.59
N LEU A 408 20.30 18.76 13.50
CA LEU A 408 20.96 19.62 14.48
C LEU A 408 22.33 20.04 13.95
N SER A 409 22.64 21.33 14.00
CA SER A 409 23.93 21.88 13.59
C SER A 409 24.35 23.06 14.47
N GLY A 410 25.56 23.56 14.25
CA GLY A 410 26.14 24.69 14.98
C GLY A 410 26.92 24.28 16.23
N GLU A 411 27.26 25.27 17.03
CA GLU A 411 27.93 25.06 18.33
C GLU A 411 26.91 24.60 19.37
N PRO A 412 27.27 23.76 20.36
CA PRO A 412 26.35 23.33 21.41
C PRO A 412 25.65 24.47 22.16
N ALA A 413 26.32 25.63 22.30
CA ALA A 413 25.74 26.82 22.94
C ALA A 413 24.79 27.62 22.03
N ARG A 414 24.81 27.37 20.72
CA ARG A 414 23.99 28.04 19.70
C ARG A 414 23.52 27.03 18.65
N PRO A 415 22.71 26.03 19.06
CA PRO A 415 22.25 25.01 18.14
C PRO A 415 21.28 25.61 17.12
N VAL A 416 21.31 25.11 15.89
CA VAL A 416 20.30 25.39 14.87
C VAL A 416 19.71 24.07 14.43
N PHE A 417 18.40 23.96 14.55
CA PHE A 417 17.60 22.86 14.05
C PHE A 417 17.02 23.23 12.69
N THR A 418 17.20 22.37 11.68
CA THR A 418 16.70 22.57 10.32
C THR A 418 15.82 21.40 9.91
N SER A 419 14.61 21.69 9.43
CA SER A 419 13.69 20.68 8.89
C SER A 419 13.18 21.06 7.51
N VAL A 420 12.89 20.03 6.69
CA VAL A 420 12.29 20.16 5.36
C VAL A 420 11.12 19.18 5.28
N TRP A 421 9.89 19.71 5.27
CA TRP A 421 8.66 18.91 5.24
C TRP A 421 7.87 19.14 3.97
N PHE A 422 7.34 18.09 3.36
CA PHE A 422 6.30 18.22 2.34
C PHE A 422 4.94 18.28 3.02
N ASP A 423 4.04 19.11 2.49
CA ASP A 423 2.67 19.20 2.94
C ASP A 423 1.85 18.03 2.41
N TRP A 424 1.65 17.01 3.25
CA TRP A 424 0.84 15.84 2.89
C TRP A 424 -0.64 16.15 2.64
N TYR A 425 -1.13 17.33 3.01
CA TYR A 425 -2.46 17.76 2.58
C TYR A 425 -2.42 18.30 1.15
N ARG A 426 -1.35 18.95 0.71
CA ARG A 426 -1.31 19.62 -0.61
C ARG A 426 -0.57 18.86 -1.71
N SER A 427 0.15 17.80 -1.37
CA SER A 427 0.94 17.02 -2.32
C SER A 427 0.08 16.22 -3.32
N ASN A 428 0.55 16.16 -4.58
CA ASN A 428 0.04 15.26 -5.61
C ASN A 428 0.96 14.05 -5.89
N ALA A 429 2.06 13.94 -5.14
CA ALA A 429 3.05 12.89 -5.33
C ALA A 429 2.48 11.50 -5.04
N SER A 430 3.07 10.50 -5.66
CA SER A 430 2.75 9.09 -5.42
C SER A 430 3.33 8.61 -4.11
N GLU A 431 4.54 9.04 -3.73
CA GLU A 431 5.15 8.70 -2.44
C GLU A 431 6.29 9.66 -2.05
N PRO A 432 6.53 9.89 -0.75
CA PRO A 432 7.79 10.44 -0.26
C PRO A 432 8.88 9.37 -0.22
N TYR A 433 10.15 9.81 -0.26
CA TYR A 433 11.30 8.94 -0.04
C TYR A 433 12.38 9.62 0.80
N ALA A 434 13.22 8.80 1.45
CA ALA A 434 14.40 9.23 2.16
C ALA A 434 15.48 8.15 2.11
N ALA A 435 16.75 8.57 2.20
CA ALA A 435 17.88 7.66 2.32
C ALA A 435 17.78 6.88 3.65
N LYS A 436 17.91 5.55 3.57
CA LYS A 436 17.91 4.69 4.77
C LYS A 436 19.12 5.02 5.65
N GLU A 437 20.27 5.19 5.01
CA GLU A 437 21.56 5.59 5.58
C GLU A 437 21.95 6.93 4.95
N PRO A 438 21.52 8.06 5.53
CA PRO A 438 21.80 9.38 4.97
C PRO A 438 23.29 9.70 5.02
N ALA A 439 23.80 10.33 3.97
CA ALA A 439 25.17 10.82 3.95
C ALA A 439 25.35 11.99 4.94
N VAL A 440 26.41 11.93 5.76
CA VAL A 440 26.82 13.00 6.67
C VAL A 440 28.32 13.27 6.47
N THR A 441 28.69 14.53 6.25
CA THR A 441 30.07 14.99 6.15
C THR A 441 30.39 15.93 7.33
N ALA A 442 31.60 16.50 7.35
CA ALA A 442 31.96 17.51 8.36
C ALA A 442 31.08 18.76 8.31
N ASP A 443 30.47 19.06 7.16
CA ASP A 443 29.79 20.31 6.85
C ASP A 443 28.42 20.16 6.16
N SER A 444 27.94 18.92 5.98
CA SER A 444 26.65 18.64 5.33
C SER A 444 25.97 17.38 5.83
N ALA A 445 24.66 17.29 5.64
CA ALA A 445 23.87 16.10 5.93
C ALA A 445 22.61 16.01 5.07
N GLU A 446 22.31 14.81 4.60
CA GLU A 446 20.99 14.46 4.07
C GLU A 446 20.00 14.25 5.22
N ILE A 447 18.80 14.83 5.12
CA ILE A 447 17.76 14.67 6.15
C ILE A 447 16.48 14.03 5.62
N ASN A 448 15.88 14.58 4.57
CA ASN A 448 14.58 14.17 4.02
C ASN A 448 14.71 14.19 2.50
N GLY A 449 14.59 13.04 1.83
CA GLY A 449 14.93 12.88 0.41
C GLY A 449 14.10 13.74 -0.54
N GLY A 450 12.85 13.36 -0.81
CA GLY A 450 12.00 14.04 -1.77
C GLY A 450 10.67 13.36 -2.03
N MET A 451 10.01 13.74 -3.12
CA MET A 451 8.71 13.23 -3.56
C MET A 451 8.82 12.59 -4.94
N ARG A 452 8.23 11.41 -5.14
CA ARG A 452 8.21 10.68 -6.41
C ARG A 452 6.85 10.74 -7.08
N TYR A 453 6.88 10.81 -8.40
CA TYR A 453 5.72 10.77 -9.26
C TYR A 453 5.79 9.51 -10.12
N ILE A 454 4.93 8.55 -9.78
CA ILE A 454 4.80 7.27 -10.46
C ILE A 454 3.62 7.36 -11.43
N ALA A 455 3.79 6.79 -12.62
CA ALA A 455 2.73 6.77 -13.62
C ALA A 455 1.54 5.94 -13.12
N ARG A 456 0.33 6.38 -13.47
CA ARG A 456 -0.89 5.57 -13.35
C ARG A 456 -0.85 4.43 -14.37
N THR A 457 -1.87 3.58 -14.35
CA THR A 457 -2.03 2.47 -15.30
C THR A 457 -2.14 2.89 -16.77
N ASP A 458 -2.47 4.16 -17.04
CA ASP A 458 -2.49 4.73 -18.39
C ASP A 458 -1.13 5.30 -18.84
N GLY A 459 -0.08 5.17 -18.02
CA GLY A 459 1.25 5.69 -18.30
C GLY A 459 1.45 7.17 -17.97
N VAL A 460 0.40 7.90 -17.58
CA VAL A 460 0.45 9.33 -17.26
C VAL A 460 0.68 9.54 -15.77
N ARG A 461 1.51 10.52 -15.39
CA ARG A 461 1.69 10.92 -13.98
C ARG A 461 0.75 12.05 -13.61
N ASN A 462 0.51 12.20 -12.31
CA ASN A 462 -0.08 13.43 -11.80
C ASN A 462 0.82 14.62 -12.13
N ASN A 463 0.21 15.77 -12.37
CA ASN A 463 0.92 17.05 -12.36
C ASN A 463 1.58 17.27 -11.00
N LEU A 464 2.76 17.90 -10.99
CA LEU A 464 3.50 18.19 -9.78
C LEU A 464 2.91 19.42 -9.09
N TYR A 465 2.46 19.21 -7.85
CA TYR A 465 1.96 20.23 -6.94
C TYR A 465 2.53 19.93 -5.56
N GLU A 466 3.48 20.73 -5.09
CA GLU A 466 4.10 20.54 -3.79
C GLU A 466 4.12 21.84 -3.00
N ARG A 467 3.90 21.72 -1.68
CA ARG A 467 4.22 22.76 -0.71
C ARG A 467 5.27 22.21 0.24
N ILE A 468 6.38 22.92 0.38
CA ILE A 468 7.50 22.56 1.23
C ILE A 468 7.63 23.58 2.35
N PHE A 469 7.73 23.10 3.60
CA PHE A 469 8.07 23.90 4.76
C PHE A 469 9.53 23.67 5.12
N LEU A 470 10.36 24.68 4.86
CA LEU A 470 11.73 24.74 5.35
C LEU A 470 11.75 25.58 6.62
N THR A 471 12.09 24.97 7.75
CA THR A 471 12.13 25.67 9.04
C THR A 471 13.51 25.63 9.65
N ASN A 472 13.96 26.77 10.15
CA ASN A 472 15.16 26.89 10.97
C ASN A 472 14.75 27.45 12.32
N SER A 473 15.21 26.85 13.42
CA SER A 473 14.94 27.35 14.77
C SER A 473 16.08 26.99 15.72
N LEU A 474 16.19 27.74 16.81
CA LEU A 474 17.01 27.38 17.97
C LEU A 474 16.34 26.32 18.87
N LEU A 475 15.05 26.05 18.66
CA LEU A 475 14.25 25.08 19.40
C LEU A 475 13.82 23.92 18.50
N TYR A 476 14.00 22.70 18.98
CA TYR A 476 13.71 21.49 18.21
C TYR A 476 12.21 21.36 17.91
N GLU A 477 11.35 21.65 18.88
CA GLU A 477 9.90 21.51 18.81
C GLU A 477 9.28 22.39 17.71
N GLU A 478 9.87 23.56 17.45
CA GLU A 478 9.44 24.48 16.39
C GLU A 478 9.84 24.01 14.98
N THR A 479 10.57 22.90 14.88
CA THR A 479 10.90 22.27 13.58
C THR A 479 10.02 21.07 13.27
N LEU A 480 9.21 20.60 14.22
CA LEU A 480 8.33 19.45 14.04
C LEU A 480 7.02 19.85 13.35
N PRO A 481 6.48 19.02 12.43
CA PRO A 481 5.25 19.37 11.73
C PRO A 481 4.04 19.32 12.67
N THR A 482 3.09 20.25 12.47
CA THR A 482 1.83 20.26 13.20
C THR A 482 0.88 19.17 12.67
N ILE A 483 0.26 18.39 13.55
CA ILE A 483 -0.83 17.48 13.16
C ILE A 483 -2.15 18.23 13.25
N ALA A 484 -2.54 18.89 12.16
CA ALA A 484 -3.75 19.70 12.08
C ALA A 484 -5.04 18.85 11.94
N ASN A 485 -5.23 17.84 12.79
CA ASN A 485 -6.45 17.05 12.84
C ASN A 485 -7.31 17.47 14.05
N PRO A 486 -8.64 17.37 13.97
CA PRO A 486 -9.48 17.54 15.15
C PRO A 486 -9.14 16.48 16.20
N PRO A 487 -9.28 16.79 17.51
CA PRO A 487 -9.15 15.78 18.56
C PRO A 487 -10.20 14.68 18.37
N SER A 488 -9.91 13.48 18.88
CA SER A 488 -10.87 12.37 18.86
C SER A 488 -12.15 12.77 19.61
N LEU A 489 -13.31 12.52 18.99
CA LEU A 489 -14.62 12.74 19.60
C LEU A 489 -14.84 11.95 20.90
N ARG A 490 -14.00 10.94 21.16
CA ARG A 490 -14.09 10.02 22.31
C ARG A 490 -12.82 10.02 23.17
N GLN A 491 -12.03 11.10 23.10
CA GLN A 491 -10.76 11.20 23.85
C GLN A 491 -10.98 11.10 25.36
N GLN A 492 -12.09 11.65 25.87
CA GLN A 492 -12.42 11.59 27.30
C GLN A 492 -12.73 10.16 27.74
N GLU A 493 -13.49 9.38 26.98
CA GLU A 493 -13.70 7.96 27.33
C GLU A 493 -12.42 7.14 27.19
N GLY A 494 -11.62 7.43 26.16
CA GLY A 494 -10.35 6.75 25.91
C GLY A 494 -9.31 6.95 27.02
N ASN A 495 -9.33 8.10 27.72
CA ASN A 495 -8.37 8.39 28.80
C ASN A 495 -8.65 7.61 30.10
N GLN A 496 -9.81 6.95 30.21
CA GLN A 496 -10.22 6.24 31.42
C GLN A 496 -10.05 4.74 31.34
N VAL A 497 -9.67 4.17 30.18
CA VAL A 497 -9.75 2.73 29.93
C VAL A 497 -8.42 2.14 29.48
N ILE A 498 -8.19 0.87 29.84
CA ILE A 498 -7.11 0.06 29.29
C ILE A 498 -7.60 -0.63 28.02
N TRP A 499 -6.84 -0.54 26.94
CA TRP A 499 -7.15 -1.22 25.69
C TRP A 499 -6.61 -2.66 25.66
N THR A 500 -7.40 -3.60 25.17
CA THR A 500 -7.00 -4.99 24.96
C THR A 500 -7.69 -5.61 23.75
N VAL A 501 -7.17 -6.76 23.32
CA VAL A 501 -7.66 -7.56 22.18
C VAL A 501 -7.86 -9.01 22.62
N THR A 502 -8.88 -9.66 22.08
CA THR A 502 -9.08 -11.11 22.26
C THR A 502 -9.34 -11.82 20.93
N GLN A 503 -8.88 -13.06 20.83
CA GLN A 503 -9.20 -13.99 19.74
C GLN A 503 -9.94 -15.19 20.35
N PRO A 504 -11.24 -15.06 20.66
CA PRO A 504 -11.96 -16.06 21.43
C PRO A 504 -12.11 -17.36 20.64
N SER A 505 -11.77 -18.51 21.24
CA SER A 505 -12.12 -19.83 20.69
C SER A 505 -13.63 -20.01 20.72
N THR A 506 -14.28 -19.67 21.85
CA THR A 506 -15.72 -19.45 21.98
C THR A 506 -15.98 -18.16 22.75
N PHE A 507 -17.14 -17.55 22.52
CA PHE A 507 -17.50 -16.31 23.21
C PHE A 507 -17.73 -16.51 24.71
N GLU A 508 -18.23 -17.67 25.13
CA GLU A 508 -18.44 -18.04 26.53
C GLU A 508 -17.13 -18.18 27.29
N ALA A 509 -16.15 -18.87 26.70
CA ALA A 509 -14.84 -19.05 27.33
C ALA A 509 -14.17 -17.69 27.57
N ASP A 510 -14.26 -16.80 26.59
CA ASP A 510 -13.74 -15.45 26.75
C ASP A 510 -14.53 -14.62 27.77
N HIS A 511 -15.86 -14.73 27.79
CA HIS A 511 -16.67 -14.04 28.80
C HIS A 511 -16.34 -14.52 30.22
N LEU A 512 -16.13 -15.82 30.43
CA LEU A 512 -15.70 -16.37 31.73
C LEU A 512 -14.33 -15.82 32.16
N ARG A 513 -13.38 -15.73 31.21
CA ARG A 513 -12.08 -15.07 31.43
C ARG A 513 -12.28 -13.61 31.83
N CYS A 514 -13.14 -12.87 31.14
CA CYS A 514 -13.42 -11.47 31.40
C CYS A 514 -14.09 -11.25 32.76
N ARG A 515 -15.02 -12.13 33.16
CA ARG A 515 -15.61 -12.12 34.51
C ARG A 515 -14.56 -12.30 35.60
N ARG A 516 -13.58 -13.18 35.40
CA ARG A 516 -12.46 -13.35 36.32
C ARG A 516 -11.61 -12.08 36.42
N ILE A 517 -11.26 -11.48 35.29
CA ILE A 517 -10.53 -10.21 35.24
C ILE A 517 -11.32 -9.11 35.98
N ARG A 518 -12.63 -9.02 35.75
CA ARG A 518 -13.51 -8.07 36.44
C ARG A 518 -13.54 -8.29 37.95
N SER A 519 -13.45 -9.54 38.42
CA SER A 519 -13.41 -9.88 39.85
C SER A 519 -12.13 -9.40 40.55
N TYR A 520 -11.07 -9.12 39.80
CA TYR A 520 -9.85 -8.49 40.32
C TYR A 520 -9.93 -6.97 40.40
N GLY A 521 -11.11 -6.38 40.14
CA GLY A 521 -11.34 -4.93 40.18
C GLY A 521 -11.09 -4.21 38.85
N LEU A 522 -10.74 -4.92 37.79
CA LEU A 522 -10.50 -4.32 36.46
C LEU A 522 -11.84 -4.10 35.73
N ASP A 523 -12.37 -2.88 35.81
CA ASP A 523 -13.69 -2.53 35.29
C ASP A 523 -13.70 -1.41 34.23
N LYS A 524 -12.54 -0.80 34.00
CA LYS A 524 -12.31 0.18 32.94
C LYS A 524 -11.50 -0.41 31.80
N ILE A 525 -12.13 -1.30 31.04
CA ILE A 525 -11.49 -1.98 29.90
C ILE A 525 -12.24 -1.65 28.60
N MET A 526 -11.46 -1.35 27.58
CA MET A 526 -11.89 -1.33 26.18
C MET A 526 -11.33 -2.58 25.51
N GLN A 527 -12.21 -3.45 25.03
CA GLN A 527 -11.83 -4.70 24.38
C GLN A 527 -12.45 -4.77 22.99
N HIS A 528 -11.71 -5.27 22.02
CA HIS A 528 -12.32 -5.76 20.79
C HIS A 528 -12.06 -7.26 20.63
N SER A 529 -13.03 -7.96 20.06
CA SER A 529 -12.82 -9.31 19.53
C SER A 529 -12.28 -9.20 18.11
N HIS A 530 -11.19 -9.91 17.83
CA HIS A 530 -10.45 -9.80 16.57
C HIS A 530 -11.24 -10.38 15.39
N GLU A 531 -10.61 -10.46 14.22
CA GLU A 531 -11.17 -10.93 12.95
C GLU A 531 -11.89 -12.30 13.03
N VAL A 532 -11.50 -13.15 13.99
CA VAL A 532 -12.11 -14.48 14.24
C VAL A 532 -13.56 -14.40 14.72
N THR A 533 -14.08 -13.21 15.00
CA THR A 533 -15.51 -12.97 15.20
C THR A 533 -16.29 -13.12 13.90
N TRP A 534 -15.68 -12.74 12.78
CA TRP A 534 -16.31 -12.70 11.47
C TRP A 534 -16.05 -13.96 10.66
N ARG A 535 -14.86 -14.56 10.79
CA ARG A 535 -14.47 -15.74 10.01
C ARG A 535 -14.42 -17.02 10.81
N ASP A 536 -14.77 -18.10 10.12
CA ASP A 536 -14.35 -19.46 10.47
C ASP A 536 -13.11 -19.78 9.63
N GLU A 537 -12.11 -20.42 10.26
CA GLU A 537 -10.83 -20.75 9.63
C GLU A 537 -10.28 -19.63 8.73
N GLY A 538 -9.92 -19.90 7.47
CA GLY A 538 -9.33 -18.92 6.55
C GLY A 538 -10.31 -18.07 5.75
N ASP A 539 -11.60 -18.04 6.09
CA ASP A 539 -12.62 -17.30 5.31
C ASP A 539 -12.44 -15.76 5.45
N SER A 540 -13.23 -14.97 4.71
CA SER A 540 -13.23 -13.49 4.79
C SER A 540 -13.72 -12.99 6.15
N PHE A 541 -13.20 -11.84 6.58
CA PHE A 541 -13.23 -11.41 7.98
C PHE A 541 -13.66 -9.96 8.21
N THR A 542 -14.15 -9.27 7.20
CA THR A 542 -14.57 -7.88 7.33
C THR A 542 -15.56 -7.48 6.22
N MET A 543 -16.02 -6.22 6.20
CA MET A 543 -17.01 -5.70 5.24
C MET A 543 -18.27 -6.59 5.18
N ARG A 544 -18.80 -6.97 6.33
CA ARG A 544 -19.96 -7.88 6.43
C ARG A 544 -20.76 -7.62 7.69
N LEU A 545 -22.00 -8.11 7.69
CA LEU A 545 -22.93 -7.99 8.80
C LEU A 545 -23.32 -9.33 9.41
N ARG A 546 -22.74 -10.44 8.96
CA ARG A 546 -23.00 -11.78 9.52
C ARG A 546 -21.77 -12.24 10.27
N ALA A 547 -21.92 -12.59 11.55
CA ALA A 547 -20.86 -13.19 12.34
C ALA A 547 -20.51 -14.60 11.83
N SER A 548 -19.39 -15.15 12.30
CA SER A 548 -18.95 -16.51 11.99
C SER A 548 -20.01 -17.56 12.36
N PRO A 549 -20.50 -18.38 11.41
CA PRO A 549 -21.49 -19.42 11.70
C PRO A 549 -21.05 -20.43 12.76
N GLN A 550 -19.82 -20.93 12.72
CA GLN A 550 -19.38 -21.98 13.66
C GLN A 550 -19.21 -21.47 15.10
N LYS A 551 -19.22 -20.16 15.32
CA LYS A 551 -19.24 -19.53 16.66
C LYS A 551 -20.63 -19.15 17.15
N GLY A 552 -21.68 -19.71 16.54
CA GLY A 552 -23.07 -19.45 16.89
C GLY A 552 -23.67 -18.22 16.21
N GLY A 553 -22.98 -17.66 15.21
CA GLY A 553 -23.49 -16.59 14.36
C GLY A 553 -23.92 -15.34 15.12
N ASP A 554 -24.89 -14.62 14.54
CA ASP A 554 -25.27 -13.28 15.00
C ASP A 554 -25.83 -13.26 16.41
N ALA A 555 -26.69 -14.22 16.75
CA ALA A 555 -27.29 -14.31 18.08
C ALA A 555 -26.22 -14.46 19.16
N LYS A 556 -25.17 -15.25 18.89
CA LYS A 556 -24.11 -15.46 19.86
C LYS A 556 -23.21 -14.25 20.02
N LEU A 557 -22.88 -13.57 18.92
CA LEU A 557 -22.11 -12.32 18.97
C LEU A 557 -22.88 -11.21 19.69
N GLN A 558 -24.19 -11.07 19.44
CA GLN A 558 -25.05 -10.12 20.14
C GLN A 558 -25.06 -10.38 21.65
N TRP A 559 -25.28 -11.63 22.07
CA TRP A 559 -25.20 -12.02 23.48
C TRP A 559 -23.83 -11.66 24.08
N TYR A 560 -22.74 -12.00 23.39
CA TYR A 560 -21.39 -11.76 23.88
C TYR A 560 -21.13 -10.26 24.10
N ILE A 561 -21.45 -9.42 23.13
CA ILE A 561 -21.23 -7.96 23.24
C ILE A 561 -22.07 -7.38 24.38
N GLN A 562 -23.32 -7.80 24.53
CA GLN A 562 -24.16 -7.40 25.66
C GLN A 562 -23.57 -7.84 27.00
N ALA A 563 -23.12 -9.09 27.11
CA ALA A 563 -22.53 -9.64 28.32
C ALA A 563 -21.22 -8.94 28.72
N GLN A 564 -20.38 -8.59 27.74
CA GLN A 564 -19.15 -7.83 27.98
C GLN A 564 -19.46 -6.39 28.42
N ASN A 565 -20.41 -5.72 27.77
CA ASN A 565 -20.83 -4.38 28.16
C ASN A 565 -21.46 -4.35 29.56
N ALA A 566 -22.14 -5.42 29.98
CA ALA A 566 -22.71 -5.56 31.32
C ALA A 566 -21.64 -5.67 32.43
N LEU A 567 -20.39 -6.00 32.10
CA LEU A 567 -19.26 -5.93 33.05
C LEU A 567 -18.78 -4.49 33.32
N GLY A 568 -19.31 -3.51 32.58
CA GLY A 568 -18.82 -2.12 32.56
C GLY A 568 -17.78 -1.85 31.47
N TRP A 569 -17.43 -2.86 30.66
CA TRP A 569 -16.42 -2.73 29.61
C TRP A 569 -16.98 -2.09 28.34
N LEU A 570 -16.09 -1.56 27.49
CA LEU A 570 -16.40 -1.06 26.16
C LEU A 570 -16.04 -2.13 25.13
N GLN A 571 -16.99 -3.01 24.79
CA GLN A 571 -16.75 -4.07 23.81
C GLN A 571 -16.98 -3.57 22.38
N GLY A 572 -16.06 -3.90 21.48
CA GLY A 572 -16.16 -3.66 20.05
C GLY A 572 -15.78 -4.88 19.23
N THR A 573 -15.75 -4.69 17.91
CA THR A 573 -15.39 -5.71 16.93
C THR A 573 -14.27 -5.23 16.04
N TYR A 574 -13.54 -6.18 15.47
CA TYR A 574 -12.62 -5.95 14.37
C TYR A 574 -13.34 -5.37 13.15
N SER A 575 -12.73 -4.39 12.49
CA SER A 575 -13.10 -3.93 11.14
C SER A 575 -11.81 -3.64 10.36
N ASN A 576 -11.88 -3.74 9.04
CA ASN A 576 -10.78 -3.47 8.13
C ASN A 576 -11.38 -3.09 6.78
N TYR A 577 -10.79 -2.09 6.13
CA TYR A 577 -11.24 -1.65 4.80
C TYR A 577 -10.06 -1.49 3.84
N THR A 578 -9.05 -2.34 4.01
CA THR A 578 -7.86 -2.41 3.16
C THR A 578 -7.69 -3.80 2.57
N ASP A 579 -7.97 -4.84 3.35
CA ASP A 579 -7.81 -6.24 2.98
C ASP A 579 -9.10 -6.78 2.37
N PHE A 580 -9.11 -6.93 1.04
CA PHE A 580 -10.27 -7.36 0.29
C PHE A 580 -10.15 -8.80 -0.17
N ALA A 581 -10.94 -9.66 0.45
CA ALA A 581 -10.99 -11.08 0.16
C ALA A 581 -11.80 -11.36 -1.11
N PRO A 582 -11.29 -12.20 -2.03
CA PRO A 582 -12.06 -12.63 -3.20
C PRO A 582 -13.35 -13.38 -2.86
N VAL A 583 -13.36 -14.08 -1.73
CA VAL A 583 -14.55 -14.79 -1.25
C VAL A 583 -15.60 -13.87 -0.62
N ASN A 584 -15.29 -12.58 -0.39
CA ASN A 584 -16.25 -11.68 0.24
C ASN A 584 -17.48 -11.43 -0.64
N THR A 585 -18.64 -11.31 0.02
CA THR A 585 -19.95 -10.97 -0.55
C THR A 585 -19.88 -9.73 -1.45
N ASN A 586 -19.07 -8.72 -1.09
CA ASN A 586 -18.95 -7.47 -1.86
C ASN A 586 -17.87 -7.49 -2.94
N TRP A 587 -17.16 -8.61 -3.10
CA TRP A 587 -16.04 -8.70 -4.03
C TRP A 587 -16.39 -8.21 -5.43
N SER A 588 -15.55 -7.30 -5.91
CA SER A 588 -15.52 -6.85 -7.29
C SER A 588 -14.08 -6.46 -7.63
N PRO A 589 -13.52 -6.92 -8.77
CA PRO A 589 -12.19 -6.54 -9.21
C PRO A 589 -12.07 -5.02 -9.46
N ASP A 590 -13.18 -4.34 -9.75
CA ASP A 590 -13.22 -2.89 -9.93
C ASP A 590 -12.93 -2.13 -8.65
N HIS A 591 -13.12 -2.72 -7.47
CA HIS A 591 -12.78 -2.09 -6.20
C HIS A 591 -11.32 -2.33 -5.78
N VAL A 592 -10.56 -3.09 -6.55
CA VAL A 592 -9.16 -3.43 -6.27
C VAL A 592 -8.21 -2.36 -6.80
N GLN A 593 -7.25 -1.95 -5.98
CA GLN A 593 -6.16 -1.05 -6.41
C GLN A 593 -5.24 -1.73 -7.41
N ARG A 594 -4.63 -0.94 -8.29
CA ARG A 594 -3.66 -1.43 -9.27
C ARG A 594 -2.27 -0.86 -9.00
N GLU A 595 -1.27 -1.65 -9.37
CA GLU A 595 0.11 -1.19 -9.54
C GLU A 595 0.21 -0.44 -10.88
N PRO A 596 1.26 0.38 -11.11
CA PRO A 596 1.48 1.02 -12.41
C PRO A 596 1.51 0.04 -13.61
N SER A 597 1.89 -1.22 -13.37
CA SER A 597 1.86 -2.29 -14.36
C SER A 597 0.44 -2.78 -14.72
N GLY A 598 -0.58 -2.29 -14.02
CA GLY A 598 -1.97 -2.77 -14.09
C GLY A 598 -2.25 -4.00 -13.22
N GLU A 599 -1.23 -4.65 -12.66
CA GLU A 599 -1.42 -5.80 -11.75
C GLU A 599 -2.21 -5.39 -10.51
N TRP A 600 -3.03 -6.30 -9.98
CA TRP A 600 -3.77 -6.04 -8.75
C TRP A 600 -2.82 -5.95 -7.56
N ARG A 601 -2.92 -4.84 -6.82
CA ARG A 601 -2.09 -4.64 -5.64
C ARG A 601 -2.46 -5.64 -4.55
N ARG A 602 -1.45 -6.35 -4.06
CA ARG A 602 -1.61 -7.33 -2.97
C ARG A 602 -1.72 -6.65 -1.62
N ALA A 603 -2.51 -7.25 -0.72
CA ALA A 603 -2.61 -6.82 0.67
C ALA A 603 -2.16 -7.96 1.61
N TRP A 604 -2.86 -8.20 2.73
CA TRP A 604 -2.65 -9.39 3.56
C TRP A 604 -2.73 -10.69 2.72
N PRO A 605 -2.11 -11.83 3.11
CA PRO A 605 -2.17 -13.06 2.33
C PRO A 605 -3.61 -13.40 1.90
N ARG A 606 -3.74 -13.94 0.68
CA ARG A 606 -4.98 -14.12 -0.12
C ARG A 606 -5.81 -12.87 -0.48
N ASN A 607 -5.54 -11.71 0.10
CA ASN A 607 -6.29 -10.47 -0.15
C ASN A 607 -5.64 -9.59 -1.22
N TYR A 608 -6.46 -8.71 -1.79
CA TYR A 608 -6.05 -7.58 -2.59
C TYR A 608 -6.38 -6.26 -1.87
N ALA A 609 -5.68 -5.19 -2.24
CA ALA A 609 -5.87 -3.88 -1.60
C ALA A 609 -7.16 -3.22 -2.12
N LEU A 610 -8.09 -2.90 -1.22
CA LEU A 610 -9.30 -2.14 -1.54
C LEU A 610 -8.95 -0.68 -1.88
N LYS A 611 -9.53 -0.10 -2.93
CA LYS A 611 -9.38 1.33 -3.24
C LYS A 611 -9.79 2.19 -2.04
N PRO A 612 -9.00 3.19 -1.60
CA PRO A 612 -9.32 4.00 -0.41
C PRO A 612 -10.65 4.73 -0.52
N ALA A 613 -11.01 5.14 -1.74
CA ALA A 613 -12.31 5.70 -2.04
C ALA A 613 -13.46 4.77 -1.64
N LYS A 614 -13.33 3.48 -1.97
CA LYS A 614 -14.33 2.46 -1.63
C LYS A 614 -14.29 2.09 -0.15
N ALA A 615 -13.11 2.15 0.47
CA ALA A 615 -12.96 1.97 1.92
C ALA A 615 -13.84 2.94 2.72
N VAL A 616 -13.88 4.22 2.32
CA VAL A 616 -14.73 5.23 2.96
C VAL A 616 -16.22 4.91 2.80
N GLU A 617 -16.65 4.51 1.59
CA GLU A 617 -18.06 4.11 1.36
C GLU A 617 -18.47 2.91 2.20
N PHE A 618 -17.60 1.91 2.30
CA PHE A 618 -17.86 0.72 3.09
C PHE A 618 -17.83 0.99 4.59
N ASP A 619 -16.93 1.84 5.08
CA ASP A 619 -16.94 2.23 6.49
C ASP A 619 -18.24 2.96 6.84
N GLU A 620 -18.66 3.92 6.02
CA GLU A 620 -19.92 4.64 6.23
C GLU A 620 -21.13 3.70 6.26
N TYR A 621 -21.11 2.64 5.44
CA TYR A 621 -22.17 1.64 5.39
C TYR A 621 -22.14 0.67 6.58
N TYR A 622 -20.99 0.03 6.83
CA TYR A 622 -20.85 -1.08 7.77
C TYR A 622 -20.73 -0.63 9.22
N ALA A 623 -19.95 0.41 9.53
CA ALA A 623 -19.70 0.80 10.92
C ALA A 623 -21.00 1.14 11.67
N LYS A 624 -21.89 1.90 11.01
CA LYS A 624 -23.22 2.27 11.56
C LYS A 624 -24.08 1.03 11.82
N ARG A 625 -24.16 0.13 10.82
CA ARG A 625 -24.98 -1.09 10.89
C ARG A 625 -24.45 -2.12 11.87
N ILE A 626 -23.14 -2.25 12.02
CA ILE A 626 -22.51 -3.13 13.04
C ILE A 626 -22.86 -2.60 14.43
N LYS A 627 -22.77 -1.28 14.64
CA LYS A 627 -23.18 -0.65 15.90
C LYS A 627 -24.65 -0.88 16.21
N GLU A 628 -25.54 -0.63 15.25
CA GLU A 628 -26.99 -0.85 15.41
C GLU A 628 -27.32 -2.32 15.68
N LYS A 629 -26.71 -3.25 14.93
CA LYS A 629 -27.00 -4.68 15.02
C LYS A 629 -26.50 -5.33 16.31
N TYR A 630 -25.30 -4.99 16.75
CA TYR A 630 -24.63 -5.68 17.84
C TYR A 630 -24.47 -4.86 19.12
N GLY A 631 -24.69 -3.54 19.07
CA GLY A 631 -24.55 -2.67 20.24
C GLY A 631 -23.10 -2.46 20.69
N ILE A 632 -22.14 -2.46 19.76
CA ILE A 632 -20.73 -2.18 20.07
C ILE A 632 -20.54 -0.77 20.65
N ARG A 633 -19.58 -0.63 21.56
CA ARG A 633 -19.23 0.64 22.24
C ARG A 633 -17.88 1.22 21.82
N MET A 634 -17.11 0.48 21.03
CA MET A 634 -15.86 0.92 20.40
C MET A 634 -15.69 0.22 19.05
N SER A 635 -14.77 0.73 18.21
CA SER A 635 -14.35 0.08 16.97
C SER A 635 -12.83 0.00 16.93
N TYR A 636 -12.32 -1.07 16.31
CA TYR A 636 -10.93 -1.18 15.91
C TYR A 636 -10.89 -1.33 14.39
N THR A 637 -10.28 -0.35 13.71
CA THR A 637 -10.16 -0.33 12.25
C THR A 637 -8.71 -0.62 11.90
N ASP A 638 -8.44 -1.89 11.61
CA ASP A 638 -7.09 -2.42 11.42
C ASP A 638 -6.45 -1.92 10.13
N VAL A 639 -5.11 -2.01 10.07
CA VAL A 639 -4.23 -1.72 8.91
C VAL A 639 -4.13 -0.25 8.48
N HIS A 640 -5.20 0.55 8.60
CA HIS A 640 -5.26 1.95 8.14
C HIS A 640 -4.13 2.84 8.69
N THR A 641 -3.61 2.55 9.88
CA THR A 641 -2.47 3.26 10.49
C THR A 641 -1.20 2.41 10.59
N ALA A 642 -1.24 1.14 10.16
CA ALA A 642 -0.09 0.21 10.21
C ALA A 642 0.77 0.27 8.94
N VAL A 643 0.22 0.79 7.85
CA VAL A 643 0.88 0.90 6.54
C VAL A 643 0.85 2.35 6.09
N ALA A 644 1.94 2.81 5.48
CA ALA A 644 2.01 4.17 4.97
C ALA A 644 0.91 4.43 3.91
N PRO A 645 0.18 5.56 3.98
CA PRO A 645 -1.02 5.78 3.18
C PRO A 645 -0.78 5.79 1.68
N TRP A 646 0.40 6.24 1.22
CA TRP A 646 0.76 6.19 -0.21
C TRP A 646 0.91 4.78 -0.78
N ARG A 647 1.04 3.74 0.06
CA ARG A 647 0.95 2.35 -0.39
C ARG A 647 -0.47 1.92 -0.74
N TYR A 648 -1.44 2.80 -0.56
CA TYR A 648 -2.81 2.60 -0.97
C TYR A 648 -3.28 3.62 -2.03
N CYS A 649 -2.36 4.44 -2.56
CA CYS A 649 -2.64 5.27 -3.73
C CYS A 649 -2.69 4.42 -5.00
N ASP A 650 -3.62 4.77 -5.88
CA ASP A 650 -4.00 4.07 -7.12
C ASP A 650 -4.28 5.09 -8.22
#